data_AF-L5KR55-F1
#
_entry.id   AF-L5KR55-F1
#
_cell.length_a   1.000
_cell.length_b   1.000
_cell.length_c   1.000
_cell.angle_alpha   90.00
_cell.angle_beta   90.00
_cell.angle_gamma   90.00
#
_symmetry.space_group_name_H-M   'P 1'
#
loop_
_entity.id
_entity.type
_entity.pdbx_description
1 polymer ?
#
loop_
_entity_poly.entity_id
_entity_poly.type
_entity_poly.pdbx_seq_one_letter_code
_entity_poly.pdbx_strand_id
1 'polypeptide(L)'
;MSEQEEEFDAQNALDASEGDGAYEINIPAPAQEALEADQIEENESAPEPSGGGHETLVEEQNDRSTSNLEPNNEEQLVEEIMSPEQVLDSPAHEQQYLSEFDSAMQSTKRYSNDSYLTFLDKIKAVKESLKTSMQDSLATVKAVLLPVGQEVIMSFKIDSTFKYLKDHFSNLLNVPPDVLQIRYAGILSKNNETLLQHGVKPQDVVQVEIFSSLPDLYPVRRIGRLSDASQVLTVRVETGIDQYQQVAVEVIKSDFHKPFLGGFRHKVTGIEYHNAGTQTVPKKILGRNNMFCRDTQTVFQRKKLQQTTNTTSTQMTKIGVYVSNMTDKLIIPGRYFTAAEYHAQRLAAVIVLQTYYRQWHAKIVVENLRRQKMIRLQWEEQEELKKIREKEEWMKLDYYRRHNPQTKEDFELLYNALELWRQEEQAHINQSFTGAERKAALCELLEKETQLIASIGRHRYIAYMANQEALIQAFLDKCSAPKIWRRFDGKIVEMDTQFTIRARELQNIYKCIMLKNISQDERLDVLLTLKHTVKEHECKLTQEILELIDREVDLMMRGVKHYNLEGLRKRIATLFFHYIKTPLFNPEAARHLKVPQDPLKFYKKIYFCYSCQLYLPSTEFAISSTSHRIVQCRNCISLDNETRQRESFLKYKSLLRRLYYSEANYEDDSKIAFLMQLQDIQYLTENIWSSQSVLSAWKDLNDLVMVRWDKALEWSPWNCILLTKDEGAAHLRLTSIEEGYEPLFIHKIKHKHILAKNYFSQIPLLASFMLDDDEIDEIRKKYHTETTPKIIESQSPFP
;
A
#
# COMPACT_ATOMS: atom_id res chain seq x y z
N MET A 1 -16.29 24.55 -60.10
CA MET A 1 -17.03 24.07 -61.28
C MET A 1 -18.46 23.89 -60.81
N SER A 2 -19.38 24.55 -61.48
CA SER A 2 -20.80 24.69 -61.11
C SER A 2 -21.67 23.74 -61.95
N GLU A 3 -22.99 23.94 -61.85
CA GLU A 3 -24.09 23.16 -62.45
C GLU A 3 -24.32 21.77 -61.80
N GLN A 4 -25.53 21.35 -61.39
CA GLN A 4 -26.89 21.47 -61.96
C GLN A 4 -27.12 20.54 -63.17
N GLU A 5 -28.32 19.98 -63.41
CA GLU A 5 -29.58 20.07 -62.64
C GLU A 5 -29.75 18.77 -61.79
N GLU A 6 -30.86 18.03 -61.56
CA GLU A 6 -32.25 18.04 -62.03
C GLU A 6 -33.23 17.90 -60.82
N GLU A 7 -34.45 18.41 -60.99
CA GLU A 7 -35.64 18.30 -60.13
C GLU A 7 -36.49 17.06 -60.58
N PHE A 8 -37.74 16.70 -60.21
CA PHE A 8 -38.85 17.11 -59.31
C PHE A 8 -39.85 15.89 -59.31
N ASP A 9 -40.86 15.65 -58.46
CA ASP A 9 -41.33 16.16 -57.15
C ASP A 9 -42.30 15.09 -56.53
N ALA A 10 -42.93 15.38 -55.39
CA ALA A 10 -44.35 15.18 -55.01
C ALA A 10 -45.18 13.93 -55.44
N GLN A 11 -46.16 13.40 -54.67
CA GLN A 11 -46.68 13.66 -53.31
C GLN A 11 -47.71 12.55 -52.94
N ASN A 12 -48.02 12.39 -51.63
CA ASN A 12 -49.34 12.04 -51.00
C ASN A 12 -50.21 10.88 -51.59
N ALA A 13 -50.84 9.97 -50.83
CA ALA A 13 -51.52 10.15 -49.54
C ALA A 13 -51.82 8.81 -48.79
N LEU A 14 -52.38 8.95 -47.59
CA LEU A 14 -52.94 7.95 -46.64
C LEU A 14 -53.92 6.94 -47.31
N ASP A 15 -54.09 5.70 -46.82
CA ASP A 15 -54.86 5.41 -45.59
C ASP A 15 -54.58 4.01 -44.96
N ALA A 16 -55.21 3.72 -43.79
CA ALA A 16 -54.85 2.61 -42.89
C ALA A 16 -55.75 1.35 -42.95
N SER A 17 -55.21 0.21 -42.47
CA SER A 17 -55.99 -0.90 -41.87
C SER A 17 -55.11 -1.79 -40.96
N GLU A 18 -55.74 -2.59 -40.10
CA GLU A 18 -55.13 -3.34 -38.99
C GLU A 18 -54.69 -4.76 -39.38
N GLY A 19 -53.75 -5.36 -38.64
CA GLY A 19 -53.38 -6.77 -38.81
C GLY A 19 -52.29 -7.26 -37.85
N ASP A 20 -52.67 -8.14 -36.92
CA ASP A 20 -51.77 -8.77 -35.94
C ASP A 20 -50.91 -9.87 -36.59
N GLY A 21 -49.68 -10.09 -36.13
CA GLY A 21 -48.76 -11.07 -36.74
C GLY A 21 -47.37 -11.15 -36.11
N ALA A 22 -47.20 -12.03 -35.13
CA ALA A 22 -45.90 -12.27 -34.50
C ALA A 22 -44.95 -13.03 -35.44
N TYR A 23 -43.69 -12.58 -35.49
CA TYR A 23 -42.59 -13.29 -36.17
C TYR A 23 -41.39 -13.43 -35.24
N GLU A 24 -41.04 -14.68 -34.93
CA GLU A 24 -39.83 -15.06 -34.21
C GLU A 24 -38.61 -14.89 -35.14
N ILE A 25 -37.55 -14.23 -34.66
CA ILE A 25 -36.29 -14.12 -35.40
C ILE A 25 -35.25 -15.04 -34.75
N ASN A 26 -34.94 -16.13 -35.43
CA ASN A 26 -33.94 -17.11 -35.00
C ASN A 26 -32.53 -16.53 -35.04
N ILE A 27 -31.74 -16.80 -34.00
CA ILE A 27 -30.30 -16.49 -33.94
C ILE A 27 -29.52 -17.80 -34.15
N PRO A 28 -28.68 -17.93 -35.20
CA PRO A 28 -27.90 -19.15 -35.43
C PRO A 28 -26.65 -19.20 -34.54
N ALA A 29 -26.46 -20.32 -33.84
CA ALA A 29 -25.24 -20.63 -33.10
C ALA A 29 -24.29 -21.52 -33.94
N PRO A 30 -22.96 -21.31 -33.88
CA PRO A 30 -21.98 -22.23 -34.48
C PRO A 30 -21.80 -23.48 -33.62
N ALA A 31 -21.61 -24.63 -34.27
CA ALA A 31 -21.49 -25.93 -33.58
C ALA A 31 -20.09 -26.19 -33.00
N GLN A 32 -20.06 -27.05 -31.97
CA GLN A 32 -18.86 -27.77 -31.51
C GLN A 32 -19.08 -29.27 -31.71
N GLU A 33 -18.03 -29.98 -32.14
CA GLU A 33 -17.97 -31.45 -32.11
C GLU A 33 -16.75 -31.89 -31.28
N ALA A 34 -16.87 -33.09 -30.69
CA ALA A 34 -15.88 -33.81 -29.89
C ALA A 34 -16.21 -35.32 -30.01
N LEU A 35 -15.40 -36.30 -29.59
CA LEU A 35 -14.16 -36.27 -28.80
C LEU A 35 -12.97 -36.72 -29.70
N GLU A 36 -12.08 -37.70 -29.48
CA GLU A 36 -11.81 -38.71 -28.43
C GLU A 36 -10.38 -38.54 -27.86
N ALA A 37 -9.71 -39.60 -27.39
CA ALA A 37 -8.44 -39.58 -26.64
C ALA A 37 -7.42 -40.59 -27.19
N ASP A 38 -6.13 -40.45 -26.82
CA ASP A 38 -5.43 -41.45 -25.98
C ASP A 38 -4.01 -41.00 -25.53
N GLN A 39 -3.20 -41.89 -24.94
CA GLN A 39 -2.13 -41.57 -23.98
C GLN A 39 -0.72 -42.14 -24.32
N ILE A 40 0.29 -41.64 -23.56
CA ILE A 40 1.50 -42.34 -23.05
C ILE A 40 2.77 -42.50 -23.96
N GLU A 41 3.79 -41.71 -23.57
CA GLU A 41 5.20 -42.04 -23.24
C GLU A 41 6.33 -42.42 -24.25
N GLU A 42 7.52 -41.91 -23.87
CA GLU A 42 8.90 -42.45 -23.96
C GLU A 42 9.74 -42.56 -25.27
N ASN A 43 10.94 -41.94 -25.21
CA ASN A 43 12.29 -42.46 -25.54
C ASN A 43 12.64 -42.91 -27.00
N GLU A 44 13.88 -42.87 -27.51
CA GLU A 44 15.18 -42.37 -27.00
C GLU A 44 16.20 -42.10 -28.15
N SER A 45 17.32 -41.45 -27.81
CA SER A 45 18.67 -41.60 -28.43
C SER A 45 19.02 -40.97 -29.80
N ALA A 46 20.34 -40.80 -30.02
CA ALA A 46 21.02 -40.19 -31.17
C ALA A 46 21.87 -41.27 -31.94
N PRO A 47 22.74 -41.02 -32.96
CA PRO A 47 23.77 -39.97 -33.03
C PRO A 47 24.11 -39.36 -34.43
N GLU A 48 25.16 -38.53 -34.46
CA GLU A 48 25.92 -37.97 -35.61
C GLU A 48 26.70 -39.06 -36.42
N PRO A 49 27.53 -38.79 -37.49
CA PRO A 49 28.07 -37.49 -37.94
C PRO A 49 28.37 -37.22 -39.45
N SER A 50 28.83 -35.98 -39.70
CA SER A 50 29.76 -35.52 -40.78
C SER A 50 29.24 -35.34 -42.22
N GLY A 51 29.84 -34.41 -42.98
CA GLY A 51 29.51 -34.20 -44.41
C GLY A 51 30.24 -33.06 -45.14
N GLY A 52 29.89 -31.80 -44.83
CA GLY A 52 30.62 -30.58 -45.26
C GLY A 52 30.38 -30.02 -46.68
N GLY A 53 30.46 -28.68 -46.79
CA GLY A 53 30.95 -27.97 -48.00
C GLY A 53 29.95 -27.13 -48.82
N HIS A 54 30.13 -25.79 -48.81
CA HIS A 54 29.71 -24.80 -49.82
C HIS A 54 28.17 -24.63 -50.08
N GLU A 55 27.60 -23.47 -50.46
CA GLU A 55 28.10 -22.08 -50.55
C GLU A 55 26.95 -21.06 -50.40
N THR A 56 27.27 -19.83 -49.96
CA THR A 56 26.56 -18.54 -50.16
C THR A 56 25.06 -18.48 -50.53
N LEU A 57 24.22 -17.80 -49.71
CA LEU A 57 23.73 -16.41 -49.97
C LEU A 57 22.65 -15.89 -48.98
N VAL A 58 22.57 -14.56 -48.87
CA VAL A 58 21.48 -13.68 -48.36
C VAL A 58 21.20 -13.67 -46.84
N GLU A 59 20.82 -12.48 -46.40
CA GLU A 59 20.51 -12.04 -45.03
C GLU A 59 19.05 -12.33 -44.64
N GLU A 60 18.77 -12.55 -43.37
CA GLU A 60 17.97 -11.58 -42.57
C GLU A 60 18.11 -11.86 -41.07
N GLN A 61 18.01 -10.80 -40.25
CA GLN A 61 18.11 -10.90 -38.79
C GLN A 61 16.74 -10.69 -38.16
N ASN A 62 16.27 -11.66 -37.38
CA ASN A 62 15.08 -11.51 -36.54
C ASN A 62 15.34 -12.15 -35.17
N ASP A 63 15.87 -11.36 -34.24
CA ASP A 63 15.84 -11.71 -32.82
C ASP A 63 16.09 -10.48 -31.91
N ARG A 64 15.02 -9.93 -31.31
CA ARG A 64 14.86 -9.96 -29.84
C ARG A 64 13.65 -9.18 -29.32
N SER A 65 12.93 -9.84 -28.43
CA SER A 65 12.08 -9.22 -27.43
C SER A 65 12.92 -8.48 -26.37
N THR A 66 12.42 -7.36 -25.88
CA THR A 66 12.96 -6.64 -24.71
C THR A 66 11.85 -6.38 -23.70
N SER A 67 11.83 -7.16 -22.62
CA SER A 67 10.99 -6.90 -21.44
C SER A 67 11.57 -5.75 -20.62
N ASN A 68 10.81 -4.68 -20.43
CA ASN A 68 11.21 -3.57 -19.57
C ASN A 68 11.09 -3.98 -18.09
N LEU A 69 12.16 -3.78 -17.33
CA LEU A 69 12.17 -3.75 -15.87
C LEU A 69 12.97 -2.51 -15.44
N GLU A 70 12.38 -1.69 -14.60
CA GLU A 70 12.96 -0.41 -14.16
C GLU A 70 13.98 -0.64 -13.02
N PRO A 71 15.18 -0.05 -13.08
CA PRO A 71 16.08 0.00 -11.94
C PRO A 71 15.80 1.24 -11.07
N ASN A 72 15.79 1.06 -9.75
CA ASN A 72 15.79 2.18 -8.80
C ASN A 72 17.06 3.03 -8.96
N ASN A 73 16.90 4.35 -8.88
CA ASN A 73 18.03 5.27 -8.67
C ASN A 73 18.32 5.36 -7.16
N GLU A 74 19.50 4.90 -6.73
CA GLU A 74 20.12 5.34 -5.48
C GLU A 74 21.29 6.27 -5.83
N GLU A 75 21.22 7.52 -5.38
CA GLU A 75 22.24 8.53 -5.66
C GLU A 75 23.45 8.33 -4.73
N GLN A 76 24.64 8.11 -5.30
CA GLN A 76 25.90 8.16 -4.56
C GLN A 76 26.69 9.40 -4.93
N LEU A 77 26.89 10.26 -3.93
CA LEU A 77 27.70 11.47 -3.99
C LEU A 77 29.16 11.13 -4.34
N VAL A 78 29.77 11.92 -5.22
CA VAL A 78 31.21 11.92 -5.48
C VAL A 78 31.78 13.22 -4.95
N GLU A 79 32.63 13.12 -3.92
CA GLU A 79 33.43 14.25 -3.44
C GLU A 79 34.65 14.44 -4.37
N GLU A 80 34.78 15.62 -4.99
CA GLU A 80 36.07 16.08 -5.53
C GLU A 80 36.61 17.24 -4.68
N ILE A 81 37.83 17.06 -4.17
CA ILE A 81 38.52 18.02 -3.31
C ILE A 81 39.51 18.83 -4.16
N MET A 82 39.21 20.12 -4.38
CA MET A 82 40.23 21.15 -4.58
C MET A 82 39.79 22.48 -3.95
N SER A 83 40.75 23.24 -3.45
CA SER A 83 40.59 24.46 -2.66
C SER A 83 41.74 25.44 -2.97
N PRO A 84 41.85 26.60 -2.31
CA PRO A 84 40.88 27.71 -2.26
C PRO A 84 41.53 29.04 -2.67
N GLU A 85 40.80 30.10 -3.03
CA GLU A 85 41.40 31.46 -3.03
C GLU A 85 40.45 32.65 -2.77
N GLN A 86 40.96 33.57 -1.95
CA GLN A 86 40.75 35.03 -1.86
C GLN A 86 39.35 35.63 -1.57
N VAL A 87 39.27 36.15 -0.32
CA VAL A 87 38.30 37.10 0.26
C VAL A 87 38.28 38.46 -0.45
N LEU A 88 37.13 39.13 -0.48
CA LEU A 88 37.02 40.60 -0.40
C LEU A 88 35.70 41.03 0.30
N ASP A 89 35.78 42.07 1.12
CA ASP A 89 34.72 42.65 1.97
C ASP A 89 33.67 43.46 1.17
N SER A 90 32.34 43.40 1.42
CA SER A 90 31.51 44.03 2.50
C SER A 90 31.41 45.59 2.42
N PRO A 91 30.45 46.32 3.06
CA PRO A 91 29.38 45.95 4.03
C PRO A 91 27.99 46.67 3.85
N ALA A 92 27.16 46.61 4.92
CA ALA A 92 26.02 47.51 5.29
C ALA A 92 24.65 47.36 4.54
N HIS A 93 23.47 47.65 5.13
CA HIS A 93 23.12 48.34 6.40
C HIS A 93 22.04 47.60 7.26
N GLU A 94 22.07 47.88 8.57
CA GLU A 94 20.98 47.92 9.60
C GLU A 94 19.78 46.92 9.58
N GLN A 95 19.55 46.12 10.63
CA GLN A 95 19.09 46.44 12.01
C GLN A 95 17.58 46.77 12.11
N GLN A 96 16.77 45.81 12.58
CA GLN A 96 16.36 45.60 14.00
C GLN A 96 15.20 46.48 14.48
N TYR A 97 14.05 45.85 14.72
CA TYR A 97 13.22 46.16 15.89
C TYR A 97 12.69 44.86 16.53
N LEU A 98 12.59 44.89 17.86
CA LEU A 98 12.22 43.80 18.78
C LEU A 98 10.72 43.46 18.61
N SER A 99 10.25 42.21 18.59
CA SER A 99 10.40 41.03 19.48
C SER A 99 9.50 41.04 20.72
N GLU A 100 8.30 40.48 20.58
CA GLU A 100 7.41 40.08 21.68
C GLU A 100 6.46 38.97 21.15
N PHE A 101 6.71 37.69 21.49
CA PHE A 101 5.68 36.61 21.57
C PHE A 101 6.26 35.22 22.00
N ASP A 102 7.50 34.88 21.65
CA ASP A 102 8.03 33.50 21.81
C ASP A 102 8.28 33.01 23.25
N SER A 103 8.33 33.92 24.23
CA SER A 103 8.70 33.60 25.62
C SER A 103 7.71 32.67 26.37
N ALA A 104 6.54 32.37 25.80
CA ALA A 104 5.51 31.57 26.44
C ALA A 104 5.66 30.04 26.26
N MET A 105 6.42 29.55 25.27
CA MET A 105 6.42 28.15 24.84
C MET A 105 7.63 27.30 25.28
N GLN A 106 8.47 27.79 26.20
CA GLN A 106 9.69 27.09 26.65
C GLN A 106 9.72 26.65 28.13
N SER A 107 8.72 27.04 28.94
CA SER A 107 8.72 26.82 30.40
C SER A 107 8.29 25.41 30.84
N THR A 108 7.47 24.71 30.05
CA THR A 108 6.80 23.46 30.46
C THR A 108 7.55 22.17 30.10
N LYS A 109 8.59 22.21 29.26
CA LYS A 109 9.38 21.01 28.86
C LYS A 109 10.64 20.73 29.70
N ARG A 110 10.93 21.52 30.75
CA ARG A 110 12.16 21.35 31.56
C ARG A 110 12.01 20.57 32.87
N TYR A 111 10.80 20.33 33.37
CA TYR A 111 10.60 19.78 34.73
C TYR A 111 10.48 18.24 34.83
N SER A 112 10.59 17.49 33.74
CA SER A 112 10.49 16.02 33.75
C SER A 112 11.82 15.27 33.95
N ASN A 113 12.94 15.82 33.48
CA ASN A 113 14.15 15.01 33.24
C ASN A 113 15.11 14.94 34.45
N ASP A 114 15.23 16.01 35.24
CA ASP A 114 16.17 16.07 36.38
C ASP A 114 15.81 15.08 37.50
N SER A 115 14.52 14.79 37.66
CA SER A 115 14.01 13.79 38.63
C SER A 115 14.52 12.38 38.30
N TYR A 116 14.63 12.04 37.02
CA TYR A 116 15.05 10.70 36.58
C TYR A 116 16.56 10.48 36.76
N LEU A 117 17.37 11.49 36.43
CA LEU A 117 18.82 11.45 36.61
C LEU A 117 19.22 11.36 38.09
N THR A 118 18.63 12.20 38.95
CA THR A 118 18.94 12.22 40.39
C THR A 118 18.50 10.96 41.15
N PHE A 119 17.61 10.13 40.58
CA PHE A 119 17.27 8.80 41.09
C PHE A 119 18.33 7.76 40.71
N LEU A 120 18.80 7.77 39.45
CA LEU A 120 19.80 6.81 38.95
C LEU A 120 21.15 6.93 39.67
N ASP A 121 21.61 8.15 39.99
CA ASP A 121 22.89 8.34 40.68
C ASP A 121 22.85 7.91 42.16
N LYS A 122 21.68 8.01 42.82
CA LYS A 122 21.48 7.41 44.15
C LYS A 122 21.58 5.88 44.12
N ILE A 123 21.07 5.24 43.05
CA ILE A 123 21.20 3.80 42.84
C ILE A 123 22.67 3.41 42.59
N LYS A 124 23.46 4.21 41.84
CA LYS A 124 24.91 3.99 41.67
C LYS A 124 25.64 4.04 43.02
N ALA A 125 25.40 5.08 43.82
CA ALA A 125 26.06 5.25 45.12
C ALA A 125 25.78 4.07 46.09
N VAL A 126 24.53 3.59 46.16
CA VAL A 126 24.17 2.40 46.96
C VAL A 126 24.81 1.13 46.40
N LYS A 127 24.91 1.00 45.07
CA LYS A 127 25.60 -0.14 44.42
C LYS A 127 27.12 -0.12 44.64
N GLU A 128 27.71 1.02 44.99
CA GLU A 128 29.14 1.16 45.27
C GLU A 128 29.48 0.94 46.74
N SER A 129 28.65 1.41 47.68
CA SER A 129 28.82 1.08 49.12
C SER A 129 28.56 -0.39 49.45
N LEU A 130 27.72 -1.07 48.65
CA LEU A 130 27.57 -2.54 48.70
C LEU A 130 28.74 -3.31 48.07
N LYS A 131 29.57 -2.69 47.23
CA LYS A 131 30.78 -3.35 46.69
C LYS A 131 31.94 -3.33 47.67
N THR A 132 32.20 -2.20 48.32
CA THR A 132 33.33 -2.04 49.25
C THR A 132 33.21 -3.02 50.42
N SER A 133 32.04 -3.09 51.06
CA SER A 133 31.76 -4.04 52.15
C SER A 133 31.86 -5.52 51.76
N MET A 134 31.84 -5.87 50.47
CA MET A 134 32.09 -7.25 50.02
C MET A 134 33.57 -7.57 49.83
N GLN A 135 34.44 -6.59 49.55
CA GLN A 135 35.87 -6.84 49.32
C GLN A 135 36.61 -7.31 50.58
N ASP A 136 36.18 -6.87 51.76
CA ASP A 136 36.79 -7.19 53.05
C ASP A 136 36.49 -8.63 53.56
N SER A 137 35.85 -9.47 52.74
CA SER A 137 35.40 -10.84 53.11
C SER A 137 36.07 -11.98 52.32
N LEU A 138 36.96 -11.65 51.38
CA LEU A 138 37.52 -12.59 50.39
C LEU A 138 38.97 -12.99 50.72
N ALA A 139 39.29 -14.28 50.61
CA ALA A 139 40.65 -14.81 50.50
C ALA A 139 40.94 -15.22 49.05
N THR A 140 42.23 -15.33 48.70
CA THR A 140 42.67 -15.88 47.41
C THR A 140 43.02 -17.35 47.60
N VAL A 141 42.20 -18.25 47.09
CA VAL A 141 42.42 -19.70 47.19
C VAL A 141 43.13 -20.22 45.94
N LYS A 142 44.30 -20.83 46.16
CA LYS A 142 45.03 -21.66 45.20
C LYS A 142 44.59 -23.11 45.36
N ALA A 143 43.72 -23.59 44.48
CA ALA A 143 43.31 -24.98 44.42
C ALA A 143 44.29 -25.79 43.54
N VAL A 144 44.97 -26.78 44.11
CA VAL A 144 45.89 -27.67 43.40
C VAL A 144 45.19 -28.99 43.10
N LEU A 145 45.02 -29.31 41.82
CA LEU A 145 44.35 -30.51 41.35
C LEU A 145 45.33 -31.69 41.32
N LEU A 146 45.17 -32.66 42.22
CA LEU A 146 45.98 -33.89 42.26
C LEU A 146 45.25 -35.06 41.58
N PRO A 147 45.94 -35.90 40.79
CA PRO A 147 47.40 -35.95 40.57
C PRO A 147 47.92 -35.02 39.45
N VAL A 148 47.07 -34.19 38.84
CA VAL A 148 47.37 -33.41 37.61
C VAL A 148 48.45 -32.33 37.81
N GLY A 149 48.59 -31.80 39.03
CA GLY A 149 49.52 -30.72 39.36
C GLY A 149 49.11 -29.34 38.82
N GLN A 150 47.86 -29.16 38.37
CA GLN A 150 47.36 -27.87 37.89
C GLN A 150 46.95 -26.99 39.09
N GLU A 151 47.54 -25.80 39.22
CA GLU A 151 47.05 -24.74 40.11
C GLU A 151 45.87 -24.00 39.45
N VAL A 152 44.82 -23.73 40.22
CA VAL A 152 43.70 -22.86 39.85
C VAL A 152 43.56 -21.80 40.93
N ILE A 153 43.76 -20.53 40.57
CA ILE A 153 43.67 -19.40 41.49
C ILE A 153 42.28 -18.77 41.38
N MET A 154 41.55 -18.67 42.49
CA MET A 154 40.23 -18.03 42.55
C MET A 154 40.01 -17.31 43.87
N SER A 155 39.21 -16.25 43.88
CA SER A 155 38.75 -15.63 45.13
C SER A 155 37.60 -16.45 45.74
N PHE A 156 37.60 -16.60 47.06
CA PHE A 156 36.59 -17.35 47.81
C PHE A 156 36.28 -16.65 49.12
N LYS A 157 35.02 -16.72 49.59
CA LYS A 157 34.61 -16.05 50.83
C LYS A 157 34.95 -16.88 52.06
N ILE A 158 35.49 -16.24 53.09
CA ILE A 158 36.09 -16.93 54.25
C ILE A 158 35.04 -17.46 55.23
N ASP A 159 33.85 -16.84 55.24
CA ASP A 159 32.65 -17.27 55.96
C ASP A 159 31.92 -18.45 55.30
N SER A 160 32.16 -18.70 54.01
CA SER A 160 31.50 -19.75 53.25
C SER A 160 32.15 -21.13 53.43
N THR A 161 31.33 -22.18 53.42
CA THR A 161 31.78 -23.54 53.75
C THR A 161 32.48 -24.24 52.59
N PHE A 162 33.40 -25.16 52.90
CA PHE A 162 34.14 -25.95 51.91
C PHE A 162 33.24 -26.71 50.93
N LYS A 163 31.97 -27.02 51.30
CA LYS A 163 30.98 -27.57 50.36
C LYS A 163 30.86 -26.74 49.08
N TYR A 164 30.81 -25.41 49.16
CA TYR A 164 30.64 -24.58 47.96
C TYR A 164 31.85 -24.65 47.00
N LEU A 165 33.08 -24.70 47.55
CA LEU A 165 34.28 -24.90 46.74
C LEU A 165 34.32 -26.31 46.14
N LYS A 166 33.87 -27.31 46.90
CA LYS A 166 33.78 -28.71 46.49
C LYS A 166 32.74 -28.94 45.38
N ASP A 167 31.54 -28.39 45.52
CA ASP A 167 30.47 -28.47 44.53
C ASP A 167 30.85 -27.71 43.25
N HIS A 168 31.57 -26.58 43.37
CA HIS A 168 32.14 -25.84 42.23
C HIS A 168 33.12 -26.71 41.43
N PHE A 169 34.12 -27.31 42.07
CA PHE A 169 35.08 -28.19 41.38
C PHE A 169 34.46 -29.51 40.91
N SER A 170 33.45 -30.06 41.60
CA SER A 170 32.63 -31.19 41.13
C SER A 170 32.05 -30.90 39.74
N ASN A 171 31.38 -29.75 39.59
CA ASN A 171 30.76 -29.35 38.33
C ASN A 171 31.77 -28.97 37.25
N LEU A 172 32.94 -28.46 37.62
CA LEU A 172 34.01 -28.08 36.69
C LEU A 172 34.77 -29.30 36.14
N LEU A 173 34.93 -30.34 36.96
CA LEU A 173 35.66 -31.57 36.64
C LEU A 173 34.75 -32.70 36.13
N ASN A 174 33.42 -32.56 36.28
CA ASN A 174 32.42 -33.64 36.15
C ASN A 174 32.74 -34.86 37.03
N VAL A 175 33.15 -34.62 38.29
CA VAL A 175 33.42 -35.64 39.31
C VAL A 175 32.44 -35.46 40.47
N PRO A 176 31.64 -36.48 40.85
CA PRO A 176 30.59 -36.32 41.86
C PRO A 176 31.16 -35.90 43.22
N PRO A 177 30.45 -35.03 43.98
CA PRO A 177 30.99 -34.43 45.20
C PRO A 177 31.20 -35.47 46.31
N ASP A 178 30.49 -36.58 46.33
CA ASP A 178 30.69 -37.62 47.35
C ASP A 178 32.07 -38.30 47.25
N VAL A 179 32.66 -38.32 46.05
CA VAL A 179 33.99 -38.90 45.77
C VAL A 179 35.10 -37.85 45.84
N LEU A 180 34.80 -36.57 45.55
CA LEU A 180 35.77 -35.48 45.60
C LEU A 180 36.11 -35.08 47.03
N GLN A 181 37.40 -34.95 47.36
CA GLN A 181 37.88 -34.54 48.68
C GLN A 181 38.81 -33.33 48.60
N ILE A 182 38.77 -32.50 49.65
CA ILE A 182 39.61 -31.31 49.82
C ILE A 182 40.47 -31.51 51.06
N ARG A 183 41.78 -31.28 50.91
CA ARG A 183 42.76 -31.30 51.99
C ARG A 183 43.38 -29.91 52.16
N TYR A 184 43.39 -29.42 53.40
CA TYR A 184 44.01 -28.15 53.77
C TYR A 184 45.06 -28.41 54.85
N ALA A 185 46.28 -27.90 54.67
CA ALA A 185 47.41 -28.10 55.59
C ALA A 185 47.62 -29.56 56.05
N GLY A 186 47.35 -30.54 55.17
CA GLY A 186 47.42 -31.98 55.46
C GLY A 186 46.15 -32.61 56.07
N ILE A 187 45.17 -31.80 56.52
CA ILE A 187 43.93 -32.26 57.16
C ILE A 187 42.79 -32.34 56.12
N LEU A 188 42.01 -33.42 56.14
CA LEU A 188 40.79 -33.55 55.34
C LEU A 188 39.69 -32.63 55.91
N SER A 189 39.32 -31.60 55.14
CA SER A 189 38.29 -30.63 55.57
C SER A 189 36.89 -31.17 55.31
N LYS A 190 35.99 -31.03 56.28
CA LYS A 190 34.59 -31.48 56.15
C LYS A 190 33.76 -30.44 55.42
N ASN A 191 32.72 -30.91 54.73
CA ASN A 191 31.81 -30.08 53.92
C ASN A 191 31.23 -28.85 54.67
N ASN A 192 31.07 -28.93 56.00
CA ASN A 192 30.45 -27.89 56.84
C ASN A 192 31.46 -26.94 57.50
N GLU A 193 32.77 -27.18 57.34
CA GLU A 193 33.83 -26.33 57.90
C GLU A 193 34.08 -25.11 56.97
N THR A 194 34.60 -24.01 57.50
CA THR A 194 34.90 -22.77 56.75
C THR A 194 36.39 -22.40 56.84
N LEU A 195 36.87 -21.56 55.92
CA LEU A 195 38.26 -21.06 55.98
C LEU A 195 38.53 -20.27 57.28
N LEU A 196 37.53 -19.57 57.80
CA LEU A 196 37.63 -18.85 59.08
C LEU A 196 37.94 -19.80 60.25
N GLN A 197 37.33 -20.98 60.27
CA GLN A 197 37.55 -22.01 61.31
C GLN A 197 38.95 -22.63 61.23
N HIS A 198 39.61 -22.51 60.08
CA HIS A 198 41.01 -22.92 59.89
C HIS A 198 42.00 -21.75 60.02
N GLY A 199 41.56 -20.58 60.50
CA GLY A 199 42.42 -19.45 60.90
C GLY A 199 42.78 -18.43 59.80
N VAL A 200 42.18 -18.53 58.62
CA VAL A 200 42.43 -17.65 57.47
C VAL A 200 41.87 -16.24 57.69
N LYS A 201 42.61 -15.20 57.31
CA LYS A 201 42.17 -13.79 57.35
C LYS A 201 41.74 -13.27 55.97
N PRO A 202 40.92 -12.21 55.90
CA PRO A 202 40.67 -11.50 54.64
C PRO A 202 41.96 -11.08 53.95
N GLN A 203 41.97 -11.26 52.63
CA GLN A 203 43.08 -11.02 51.70
C GLN A 203 44.28 -11.98 51.81
N ASP A 204 44.28 -12.98 52.70
CA ASP A 204 45.30 -14.05 52.71
C ASP A 204 45.28 -14.88 51.41
N VAL A 205 46.44 -15.44 51.06
CA VAL A 205 46.61 -16.41 49.96
C VAL A 205 46.72 -17.82 50.56
N VAL A 206 45.79 -18.69 50.21
CA VAL A 206 45.57 -19.99 50.87
C VAL A 206 45.68 -21.14 49.86
N GLN A 207 46.48 -22.16 50.13
CA GLN A 207 46.60 -23.33 49.27
C GLN A 207 45.74 -24.50 49.77
N VAL A 208 44.89 -25.05 48.89
CA VAL A 208 44.08 -26.25 49.14
C VAL A 208 44.38 -27.30 48.07
N GLU A 209 44.39 -28.57 48.45
CA GLU A 209 44.60 -29.70 47.54
C GLU A 209 43.28 -30.41 47.30
N ILE A 210 42.98 -30.72 46.03
CA ILE A 210 41.73 -31.37 45.62
C ILE A 210 42.06 -32.68 44.89
N PHE A 211 41.47 -33.78 45.33
CA PHE A 211 41.65 -35.11 44.72
C PHE A 211 40.38 -35.96 44.79
N SER A 212 40.33 -37.00 43.97
CA SER A 212 39.28 -38.02 43.98
C SER A 212 39.67 -39.17 44.92
N SER A 213 38.75 -39.65 45.76
CA SER A 213 38.97 -40.83 46.60
C SER A 213 38.95 -42.16 45.82
N LEU A 214 38.38 -42.16 44.61
CA LEU A 214 38.33 -43.29 43.69
C LEU A 214 38.86 -42.85 42.30
N PRO A 215 40.19 -42.68 42.16
CA PRO A 215 40.78 -42.07 40.97
C PRO A 215 40.60 -42.89 39.69
N ASP A 216 40.47 -44.22 39.79
CA ASP A 216 40.34 -45.11 38.63
C ASP A 216 38.98 -44.99 37.93
N LEU A 217 37.91 -44.73 38.71
CA LEU A 217 36.55 -44.54 38.21
C LEU A 217 36.26 -43.06 37.89
N TYR A 218 36.76 -42.16 38.73
CA TYR A 218 36.56 -40.71 38.60
C TYR A 218 37.92 -39.97 38.64
N PRO A 219 38.71 -40.04 37.55
CA PRO A 219 40.01 -39.36 37.47
C PRO A 219 39.82 -37.85 37.34
N VAL A 220 40.49 -37.08 38.19
CA VAL A 220 40.61 -35.63 38.06
C VAL A 220 41.40 -35.30 36.79
N ARG A 221 40.81 -34.51 35.88
CA ARG A 221 41.41 -34.14 34.58
C ARG A 221 41.81 -32.66 34.54
N ARG A 222 42.76 -32.32 33.65
CA ARG A 222 43.19 -30.93 33.39
C ARG A 222 42.04 -30.10 32.81
N ILE A 223 41.84 -28.88 33.33
CA ILE A 223 40.76 -27.97 32.91
C ILE A 223 41.18 -27.20 31.65
N GLY A 224 40.71 -27.64 30.49
CA GLY A 224 41.08 -27.08 29.18
C GLY A 224 40.49 -25.69 28.83
N ARG A 225 39.89 -24.98 29.79
CA ARG A 225 39.37 -23.60 29.62
C ARG A 225 40.13 -22.55 30.45
N LEU A 226 41.08 -22.97 31.29
CA LEU A 226 41.81 -22.08 32.19
C LEU A 226 43.33 -22.38 32.10
N SER A 227 43.92 -21.83 31.05
CA SER A 227 45.35 -21.60 30.85
C SER A 227 45.52 -20.32 30.06
N ASP A 228 46.49 -19.43 30.33
CA ASP A 228 47.29 -19.25 31.53
C ASP A 228 47.80 -17.80 31.57
N ALA A 229 47.80 -17.17 32.75
CA ALA A 229 48.40 -15.85 33.04
C ALA A 229 48.34 -14.77 31.93
N SER A 230 47.17 -14.14 31.75
CA SER A 230 47.02 -12.95 30.90
C SER A 230 47.99 -11.83 31.31
N GLN A 231 49.02 -11.57 30.50
CA GLN A 231 49.88 -10.40 30.71
C GLN A 231 49.13 -9.15 30.21
N VAL A 232 48.60 -8.38 31.16
CA VAL A 232 48.01 -7.06 30.88
C VAL A 232 49.14 -6.08 30.58
N LEU A 233 49.16 -5.52 29.38
CA LEU A 233 50.20 -4.62 28.91
C LEU A 233 49.60 -3.24 28.63
N THR A 234 50.04 -2.23 29.36
CA THR A 234 49.54 -0.85 29.25
C THR A 234 50.23 -0.12 28.09
N VAL A 235 49.54 -0.05 26.96
CA VAL A 235 50.01 0.63 25.75
C VAL A 235 49.58 2.09 25.78
N ARG A 236 50.50 3.04 25.52
CA ARG A 236 50.10 4.41 25.16
C ARG A 236 49.62 4.41 23.71
N VAL A 237 48.36 4.75 23.51
CA VAL A 237 47.73 4.93 22.20
C VAL A 237 47.51 6.43 22.01
N GLU A 238 47.98 6.97 20.89
CA GLU A 238 47.75 8.36 20.51
C GLU A 238 46.38 8.47 19.82
N THR A 239 45.45 9.19 20.45
CA THR A 239 44.06 9.33 19.99
C THR A 239 43.79 10.66 19.27
N GLY A 240 44.82 11.52 19.19
CA GLY A 240 44.82 12.83 18.56
C GLY A 240 46.15 13.52 18.84
N ILE A 241 46.41 14.66 18.20
CA ILE A 241 47.67 15.40 18.34
C ILE A 241 47.94 15.69 19.83
N ASP A 242 49.08 15.20 20.33
CA ASP A 242 49.53 15.30 21.74
C ASP A 242 48.60 14.69 22.82
N GLN A 243 47.62 13.85 22.44
CA GLN A 243 46.74 13.15 23.39
C GLN A 243 46.99 11.64 23.42
N TYR A 244 47.65 11.18 24.49
CA TYR A 244 48.03 9.78 24.71
C TYR A 244 47.19 9.11 25.80
N GLN A 245 46.29 8.20 25.41
CA GLN A 245 45.53 7.38 26.35
C GLN A 245 46.32 6.10 26.70
N GLN A 246 46.43 5.76 27.98
CA GLN A 246 46.97 4.45 28.40
C GLN A 246 45.86 3.41 28.39
N VAL A 247 45.94 2.48 27.43
CA VAL A 247 44.99 1.38 27.27
C VAL A 247 45.62 0.09 27.80
N ALA A 248 44.96 -0.56 28.75
CA ALA A 248 45.35 -1.88 29.24
C ALA A 248 44.90 -2.95 28.24
N VAL A 249 45.84 -3.61 27.58
CA VAL A 249 45.57 -4.65 26.58
C VAL A 249 45.91 -6.02 27.14
N GLU A 250 44.96 -6.96 27.13
CA GLU A 250 45.19 -8.34 27.55
C GLU A 250 45.88 -9.14 26.45
N VAL A 251 47.15 -9.52 26.67
CA VAL A 251 47.92 -10.29 25.69
C VAL A 251 47.67 -11.79 25.85
N ILE A 252 46.67 -12.29 25.12
CA ILE A 252 46.35 -13.73 25.06
C ILE A 252 47.37 -14.44 24.15
N LYS A 253 48.29 -15.20 24.76
CA LYS A 253 49.13 -16.16 24.02
C LYS A 253 48.26 -17.33 23.57
N SER A 254 48.38 -17.70 22.30
CA SER A 254 47.67 -18.83 21.71
C SER A 254 48.59 -19.60 20.77
N ASP A 255 48.57 -20.92 20.84
CA ASP A 255 49.49 -21.82 20.12
C ASP A 255 49.12 -22.00 18.63
N PHE A 256 48.53 -20.97 18.02
CA PHE A 256 48.09 -21.00 16.63
C PHE A 256 49.26 -20.74 15.67
N HIS A 257 49.77 -21.81 15.06
CA HIS A 257 50.73 -21.69 13.97
C HIS A 257 50.05 -21.12 12.72
N LYS A 258 50.54 -19.96 12.23
CA LYS A 258 49.89 -19.19 11.16
C LYS A 258 50.15 -19.84 9.80
N PRO A 259 49.11 -20.25 9.03
CA PRO A 259 49.31 -20.79 7.70
C PRO A 259 49.81 -19.70 6.72
N PHE A 260 50.75 -20.05 5.85
CA PHE A 260 51.21 -19.14 4.79
C PHE A 260 50.21 -19.11 3.63
N LEU A 261 49.24 -18.19 3.70
CA LEU A 261 48.24 -17.94 2.65
C LEU A 261 48.57 -16.66 1.84
N GLY A 262 49.86 -16.38 1.67
CA GLY A 262 50.38 -15.19 0.99
C GLY A 262 51.01 -14.15 1.91
N GLY A 263 52.01 -13.46 1.37
CA GLY A 263 52.86 -12.53 2.10
C GLY A 263 54.20 -12.30 1.39
N PHE A 264 55.14 -11.64 2.06
CA PHE A 264 56.48 -11.36 1.55
C PHE A 264 57.56 -12.04 2.42
N ARG A 265 58.53 -12.69 1.79
CA ARG A 265 59.69 -13.27 2.50
C ARG A 265 60.93 -12.40 2.32
N HIS A 266 61.55 -11.98 3.41
CA HIS A 266 62.76 -11.16 3.36
C HIS A 266 63.97 -12.02 2.97
N LYS A 267 64.59 -11.71 1.83
CA LYS A 267 65.62 -12.59 1.20
C LYS A 267 66.86 -12.84 2.05
N VAL A 268 67.24 -11.91 2.94
CA VAL A 268 68.49 -11.99 3.71
C VAL A 268 68.29 -12.61 5.09
N THR A 269 67.21 -12.27 5.79
CA THR A 269 66.92 -12.81 7.14
C THR A 269 66.01 -14.04 7.12
N GLY A 270 65.44 -14.39 5.97
CA GLY A 270 64.53 -15.52 5.80
C GLY A 270 63.12 -15.34 6.37
N ILE A 271 62.88 -14.26 7.13
CA ILE A 271 61.62 -13.96 7.85
C ILE A 271 60.45 -13.79 6.88
N GLU A 272 59.30 -14.35 7.23
CA GLU A 272 58.07 -14.34 6.44
C GLU A 272 57.03 -13.38 7.03
N TYR A 273 56.63 -12.37 6.25
CA TYR A 273 55.62 -11.39 6.60
C TYR A 273 54.27 -11.79 5.98
N HIS A 274 53.40 -12.40 6.78
CA HIS A 274 52.09 -12.89 6.35
C HIS A 274 51.07 -11.74 6.20
N ASN A 275 50.17 -11.84 5.21
CA ASN A 275 49.09 -10.88 4.98
C ASN A 275 48.20 -10.67 6.22
N ALA A 276 47.77 -9.43 6.49
CA ALA A 276 47.08 -9.05 7.74
C ALA A 276 45.90 -9.96 8.14
N GLY A 277 45.03 -10.33 7.20
CA GLY A 277 43.88 -11.21 7.44
C GLY A 277 44.21 -12.66 7.82
N THR A 278 45.49 -13.05 7.79
CA THR A 278 45.98 -14.39 8.20
C THR A 278 46.68 -14.35 9.56
N GLN A 279 46.82 -13.18 10.17
CA GLN A 279 47.59 -12.99 11.41
C GLN A 279 46.80 -13.32 12.68
N THR A 280 45.48 -13.48 12.58
CA THR A 280 44.54 -13.82 13.66
C THR A 280 43.86 -15.17 13.40
N VAL A 281 43.31 -15.80 14.44
CA VAL A 281 42.56 -17.05 14.30
C VAL A 281 41.21 -16.77 13.61
N PRO A 282 40.89 -17.40 12.47
CA PRO A 282 39.61 -17.19 11.81
C PRO A 282 38.46 -17.70 12.68
N LYS A 283 37.40 -16.89 12.82
CA LYS A 283 36.18 -17.30 13.54
C LYS A 283 35.56 -18.52 12.83
N LYS A 284 35.48 -19.65 13.53
CA LYS A 284 34.75 -20.83 13.01
C LYS A 284 33.27 -20.48 12.85
N ILE A 285 32.83 -20.36 11.60
CA ILE A 285 31.42 -20.23 11.26
C ILE A 285 30.73 -21.54 11.62
N LEU A 286 29.64 -21.48 12.39
CA LEU A 286 28.79 -22.64 12.65
C LEU A 286 28.17 -23.10 11.33
N GLY A 287 28.39 -24.36 10.96
CA GLY A 287 27.97 -24.90 9.66
C GLY A 287 26.48 -24.76 9.45
N ARG A 288 26.07 -23.91 8.50
CA ARG A 288 24.72 -23.94 7.93
C ARG A 288 24.61 -25.11 6.96
N ASN A 289 23.41 -25.66 6.82
CA ASN A 289 23.13 -26.72 5.86
C ASN A 289 23.49 -26.26 4.43
N ASN A 290 24.07 -27.16 3.62
CA ASN A 290 24.56 -26.84 2.28
C ASN A 290 23.42 -26.50 1.31
N MET A 291 23.09 -25.21 1.20
CA MET A 291 22.33 -24.68 0.06
C MET A 291 23.27 -24.53 -1.13
N PHE A 292 23.15 -25.41 -2.12
CA PHE A 292 23.91 -25.33 -3.36
C PHE A 292 23.32 -24.24 -4.27
N CYS A 293 23.91 -23.03 -4.25
CA CYS A 293 23.64 -22.05 -5.29
C CYS A 293 24.54 -22.28 -6.51
N ARG A 294 24.05 -21.88 -7.69
CA ARG A 294 24.76 -22.04 -8.98
C ARG A 294 25.21 -20.70 -9.59
N ASP A 295 25.22 -19.64 -8.78
CA ASP A 295 25.63 -18.29 -9.18
C ASP A 295 27.07 -18.29 -9.71
N THR A 296 27.24 -17.84 -10.96
CA THR A 296 28.56 -17.60 -11.54
C THR A 296 28.77 -16.10 -11.72
N GLN A 297 29.87 -15.57 -11.18
CA GLN A 297 30.19 -14.16 -11.32
C GLN A 297 30.61 -13.87 -12.77
N THR A 298 29.81 -13.08 -13.49
CA THR A 298 30.06 -12.68 -14.88
C THR A 298 31.15 -11.58 -14.94
N VAL A 299 32.42 -12.00 -14.96
CA VAL A 299 33.58 -11.09 -14.96
C VAL A 299 34.02 -10.68 -16.36
N PHE A 300 34.09 -9.37 -16.62
CA PHE A 300 34.70 -8.80 -17.81
C PHE A 300 36.23 -8.96 -17.81
N GLN A 301 36.73 -10.06 -18.39
CA GLN A 301 38.17 -10.30 -18.52
C GLN A 301 38.78 -9.42 -19.62
N ARG A 302 39.84 -8.65 -19.28
CA ARG A 302 40.64 -7.88 -20.24
C ARG A 302 42.08 -8.40 -20.26
N LYS A 303 42.59 -8.80 -21.43
CA LYS A 303 43.97 -9.25 -21.61
C LYS A 303 44.92 -8.05 -21.60
N LYS A 304 45.87 -8.02 -20.66
CA LYS A 304 46.95 -7.01 -20.59
C LYS A 304 48.27 -7.66 -20.99
N LEU A 305 48.84 -7.23 -22.12
CA LEU A 305 50.13 -7.72 -22.60
C LEU A 305 51.27 -6.97 -21.88
N GLN A 306 52.39 -7.66 -21.68
CA GLN A 306 53.63 -7.10 -21.12
C GLN A 306 54.80 -7.53 -22.02
N GLN A 307 55.69 -6.59 -22.31
CA GLN A 307 56.91 -6.83 -23.09
C GLN A 307 58.13 -6.62 -22.19
N THR A 308 59.10 -7.54 -22.25
CA THR A 308 60.38 -7.41 -21.57
C THR A 308 61.35 -6.56 -22.38
N THR A 309 62.27 -5.88 -21.70
CA THR A 309 63.39 -5.17 -22.33
C THR A 309 64.28 -6.13 -23.13
N ASN A 310 64.48 -5.86 -24.41
CA ASN A 310 65.44 -6.59 -25.25
C ASN A 310 66.69 -5.73 -25.45
N THR A 311 67.87 -6.24 -25.09
CA THR A 311 69.15 -5.52 -25.16
C THR A 311 69.97 -5.98 -26.35
N THR A 312 70.17 -5.08 -27.32
CA THR A 312 71.09 -5.31 -28.46
C THR A 312 72.41 -4.59 -28.23
N SER A 313 73.51 -5.21 -28.67
CA SER A 313 74.87 -4.67 -28.57
C SER A 313 75.56 -4.71 -29.93
N THR A 314 76.14 -3.58 -30.36
CA THR A 314 76.90 -3.48 -31.61
C THR A 314 78.40 -3.35 -31.32
N GLN A 315 79.23 -4.11 -32.05
CA GLN A 315 80.69 -4.06 -31.93
C GLN A 315 81.27 -3.40 -33.19
N MET A 316 82.01 -2.30 -33.01
CA MET A 316 82.67 -1.62 -34.13
C MET A 316 83.89 -2.41 -34.60
N THR A 317 84.07 -2.47 -35.92
CA THR A 317 85.26 -3.06 -36.56
C THR A 317 86.47 -2.14 -36.36
N LYS A 318 87.47 -2.62 -35.62
CA LYS A 318 88.74 -1.93 -35.39
C LYS A 318 89.89 -2.87 -35.74
N ILE A 319 91.00 -2.32 -36.25
CA ILE A 319 92.23 -3.08 -36.48
C ILE A 319 92.62 -3.83 -35.19
N GLY A 320 92.71 -5.15 -35.26
CA GLY A 320 92.95 -6.05 -34.12
C GLY A 320 91.70 -6.68 -33.47
N VAL A 321 90.48 -6.32 -33.90
CA VAL A 321 89.22 -6.91 -33.41
C VAL A 321 88.43 -7.51 -34.58
N TYR A 322 88.23 -8.82 -34.57
CA TYR A 322 87.40 -9.51 -35.56
C TYR A 322 85.90 -9.42 -35.22
N VAL A 323 85.08 -9.12 -36.22
CA VAL A 323 83.62 -9.13 -36.18
C VAL A 323 83.13 -9.85 -37.43
N SER A 324 82.08 -10.67 -37.31
CA SER A 324 81.62 -11.58 -38.36
C SER A 324 80.44 -11.01 -39.16
N ASN A 325 80.73 -10.41 -40.31
CA ASN A 325 79.71 -9.73 -41.15
C ASN A 325 78.71 -10.68 -41.86
N MET A 326 78.69 -11.98 -41.56
CA MET A 326 77.94 -12.99 -42.34
C MET A 326 76.41 -12.92 -42.17
N THR A 327 75.93 -12.31 -41.09
CA THR A 327 74.50 -12.08 -40.82
C THR A 327 74.01 -10.70 -41.25
N ASP A 328 74.94 -9.84 -41.68
CA ASP A 328 74.66 -8.42 -41.90
C ASP A 328 73.95 -8.19 -43.25
N LYS A 329 73.14 -7.13 -43.31
CA LYS A 329 72.36 -6.78 -44.50
C LYS A 329 72.68 -5.35 -44.92
N LEU A 330 73.19 -5.20 -46.14
CA LEU A 330 73.33 -3.90 -46.77
C LEU A 330 71.93 -3.42 -47.20
N ILE A 331 71.51 -2.27 -46.70
CA ILE A 331 70.20 -1.66 -46.95
C ILE A 331 70.42 -0.29 -47.58
N ILE A 332 69.80 -0.04 -48.73
CA ILE A 332 69.79 1.27 -49.37
C ILE A 332 68.76 2.16 -48.63
N PRO A 333 69.11 3.37 -48.19
CA PRO A 333 68.17 4.25 -47.50
C PRO A 333 67.04 4.68 -48.45
N GLY A 334 65.80 4.53 -47.99
CA GLY A 334 64.62 5.10 -48.65
C GLY A 334 64.53 6.62 -48.45
N ARG A 335 63.44 7.23 -48.93
CA ARG A 335 63.15 8.63 -48.60
C ARG A 335 62.96 8.77 -47.09
N TYR A 336 63.76 9.63 -46.46
CA TYR A 336 63.55 10.01 -45.06
C TYR A 336 62.26 10.82 -44.94
N PHE A 337 61.41 10.44 -43.99
CA PHE A 337 60.14 11.14 -43.72
C PHE A 337 60.34 12.03 -42.49
N THR A 338 60.18 13.34 -42.63
CA THR A 338 60.43 14.26 -41.53
C THR A 338 59.31 14.19 -40.49
N ALA A 339 59.64 14.53 -39.24
CA ALA A 339 58.64 14.60 -38.17
C ALA A 339 57.50 15.57 -38.52
N ALA A 340 57.80 16.68 -39.20
CA ALA A 340 56.80 17.65 -39.65
C ALA A 340 55.80 17.04 -40.66
N GLU A 341 56.28 16.33 -41.68
CA GLU A 341 55.42 15.64 -42.65
C GLU A 341 54.58 14.55 -41.98
N TYR A 342 55.17 13.77 -41.06
CA TYR A 342 54.46 12.75 -40.29
C TYR A 342 53.35 13.34 -39.40
N HIS A 343 53.63 14.44 -38.70
CA HIS A 343 52.62 15.14 -37.90
C HIS A 343 51.53 15.78 -38.77
N ALA A 344 51.88 16.37 -39.92
CA ALA A 344 50.91 16.92 -40.87
C ALA A 344 49.98 15.83 -41.47
N GLN A 345 50.54 14.68 -41.87
CA GLN A 345 49.77 13.55 -42.40
C GLN A 345 48.83 12.97 -41.32
N ARG A 346 49.31 12.84 -40.08
CA ARG A 346 48.47 12.43 -38.94
C ARG A 346 47.37 13.45 -38.64
N LEU A 347 47.65 14.74 -38.70
CA LEU A 347 46.67 15.80 -38.45
C LEU A 347 45.56 15.77 -39.51
N ALA A 348 45.91 15.63 -40.80
CA ALA A 348 44.95 15.47 -41.88
C ALA A 348 44.05 14.22 -41.69
N ALA A 349 44.65 13.07 -41.34
CA ALA A 349 43.89 11.85 -41.04
C ALA A 349 42.97 12.01 -39.81
N VAL A 350 43.42 12.70 -38.76
CA VAL A 350 42.61 13.00 -37.56
C VAL A 350 41.43 13.93 -37.89
N ILE A 351 41.61 14.93 -38.76
CA ILE A 351 40.48 15.78 -39.22
C ILE A 351 39.43 14.93 -39.92
N VAL A 352 39.83 14.01 -40.81
CA VAL A 352 38.91 13.11 -41.53
C VAL A 352 38.18 12.16 -40.56
N LEU A 353 38.88 11.60 -39.57
CA LEU A 353 38.24 10.80 -38.52
C LEU A 353 37.27 11.63 -37.67
N GLN A 354 37.59 12.88 -37.36
CA GLN A 354 36.72 13.79 -36.60
C GLN A 354 35.47 14.21 -37.39
N THR A 355 35.55 14.42 -38.71
CA THR A 355 34.35 14.74 -39.50
C THR A 355 33.40 13.56 -39.59
N TYR A 356 33.90 12.35 -39.85
CA TYR A 356 33.08 11.13 -39.83
C TYR A 356 32.52 10.84 -38.43
N TYR A 357 33.30 11.02 -37.35
CA TYR A 357 32.80 10.86 -35.98
C TYR A 357 31.67 11.85 -35.65
N ARG A 358 31.84 13.13 -35.99
CA ARG A 358 30.78 14.15 -35.81
C ARG A 358 29.53 13.81 -36.61
N GLN A 359 29.67 13.32 -37.84
CA GLN A 359 28.54 12.90 -38.67
C GLN A 359 27.81 11.67 -38.09
N TRP A 360 28.57 10.67 -37.61
CA TRP A 360 28.03 9.47 -36.97
C TRP A 360 27.31 9.79 -35.65
N HIS A 361 27.91 10.63 -34.80
CA HIS A 361 27.30 11.09 -33.56
C HIS A 361 26.01 11.88 -33.83
N ALA A 362 26.01 12.79 -34.81
CA ALA A 362 24.82 13.52 -35.22
C ALA A 362 23.70 12.58 -35.75
N LYS A 363 24.04 11.52 -36.50
CA LYS A 363 23.06 10.50 -36.92
C LYS A 363 22.43 9.79 -35.72
N ILE A 364 23.22 9.36 -34.74
CA ILE A 364 22.70 8.68 -33.52
C ILE A 364 21.80 9.62 -32.71
N VAL A 365 22.17 10.89 -32.53
CA VAL A 365 21.33 11.88 -31.84
C VAL A 365 20.00 12.08 -32.59
N VAL A 366 20.03 12.23 -33.92
CA VAL A 366 18.81 12.36 -34.74
C VAL A 366 17.96 11.08 -34.71
N GLU A 367 18.56 9.90 -34.68
CA GLU A 367 17.85 8.63 -34.57
C GLU A 367 17.19 8.46 -33.19
N ASN A 368 17.88 8.81 -32.11
CA ASN A 368 17.31 8.82 -30.76
C ASN A 368 16.14 9.82 -30.65
N LEU A 369 16.27 11.02 -31.23
CA LEU A 369 15.18 12.00 -31.31
C LEU A 369 13.99 11.50 -32.15
N ARG A 370 14.25 10.78 -33.25
CA ARG A 370 13.19 10.11 -34.04
C ARG A 370 12.49 9.02 -33.23
N ARG A 371 13.22 8.20 -32.48
CA ARG A 371 12.66 7.15 -31.60
C ARG A 371 11.83 7.76 -30.48
N GLN A 372 12.31 8.83 -29.84
CA GLN A 372 11.56 9.58 -28.83
C GLN A 372 10.28 10.20 -29.42
N LYS A 373 10.34 10.80 -30.62
CA LYS A 373 9.15 11.32 -31.31
C LYS A 373 8.15 10.21 -31.66
N MET A 374 8.62 9.06 -32.15
CA MET A 374 7.78 7.90 -32.46
C MET A 374 7.03 7.41 -31.22
N ILE A 375 7.75 7.15 -30.13
CA ILE A 375 7.17 6.70 -28.85
C ILE A 375 6.18 7.74 -28.32
N ARG A 376 6.49 9.04 -28.45
CA ARG A 376 5.59 10.12 -28.02
C ARG A 376 4.28 10.14 -28.82
N LEU A 377 4.34 10.02 -30.15
CA LEU A 377 3.16 9.96 -31.00
C LEU A 377 2.33 8.71 -30.73
N GLN A 378 2.96 7.54 -30.58
CA GLN A 378 2.29 6.28 -30.22
C GLN A 378 1.58 6.39 -28.86
N TRP A 379 2.17 7.07 -27.89
CA TRP A 379 1.54 7.33 -26.60
C TRP A 379 0.34 8.31 -26.71
N GLU A 380 0.46 9.35 -27.55
CA GLU A 380 -0.64 10.28 -27.84
C GLU A 380 -1.82 9.56 -28.53
N GLU A 381 -1.56 8.75 -29.56
CA GLU A 381 -2.56 7.90 -30.23
C GLU A 381 -3.23 6.91 -29.26
N GLN A 382 -2.45 6.28 -28.35
CA GLN A 382 -2.97 5.34 -27.36
C GLN A 382 -3.86 6.02 -26.31
N GLU A 383 -3.50 7.22 -25.83
CA GLU A 383 -4.34 7.99 -24.91
C GLU A 383 -5.60 8.53 -25.59
N GLU A 384 -5.55 8.90 -26.87
CA GLU A 384 -6.77 9.25 -27.64
C GLU A 384 -7.70 8.04 -27.79
N LEU A 385 -7.20 6.88 -28.21
CA LEU A 385 -7.98 5.65 -28.32
C LEU A 385 -8.57 5.20 -26.97
N LYS A 386 -7.81 5.35 -25.88
CA LYS A 386 -8.28 5.11 -24.51
C LYS A 386 -9.40 6.08 -24.11
N LYS A 387 -9.27 7.37 -24.41
CA LYS A 387 -10.31 8.38 -24.13
C LYS A 387 -11.57 8.21 -24.99
N ILE A 388 -11.44 7.69 -26.21
CA ILE A 388 -12.59 7.28 -27.03
C ILE A 388 -13.28 6.07 -26.38
N ARG A 389 -12.52 5.04 -26.00
CA ARG A 389 -13.07 3.83 -25.35
C ARG A 389 -13.76 4.14 -24.02
N GLU A 390 -13.14 4.92 -23.13
CA GLU A 390 -13.77 5.37 -21.87
C GLU A 390 -15.10 6.07 -22.16
N LYS A 391 -15.16 6.97 -23.15
CA LYS A 391 -16.41 7.66 -23.54
C LYS A 391 -17.46 6.71 -24.08
N GLU A 392 -17.08 5.74 -24.93
CA GLU A 392 -18.00 4.71 -25.39
C GLU A 392 -18.56 3.84 -24.26
N GLU A 393 -17.72 3.43 -23.32
CA GLU A 393 -18.12 2.66 -22.14
C GLU A 393 -19.08 3.45 -21.25
N TRP A 394 -18.82 4.74 -21.03
CA TRP A 394 -19.76 5.65 -20.35
C TRP A 394 -21.08 5.81 -21.10
N MET A 395 -21.08 5.95 -22.43
CA MET A 395 -22.29 6.07 -23.23
C MET A 395 -23.12 4.77 -23.21
N LYS A 396 -22.45 3.61 -23.28
CA LYS A 396 -23.09 2.28 -23.14
C LYS A 396 -23.72 2.13 -21.75
N LEU A 397 -22.99 2.49 -20.68
CA LEU A 397 -23.49 2.45 -19.31
C LEU A 397 -24.68 3.40 -19.09
N ASP A 398 -24.62 4.62 -19.63
CA ASP A 398 -25.71 5.60 -19.56
C ASP A 398 -26.99 5.08 -20.26
N TYR A 399 -26.83 4.48 -21.45
CA TYR A 399 -27.91 3.81 -22.18
C TYR A 399 -28.53 2.66 -21.36
N TYR A 400 -27.71 1.76 -20.80
CA TYR A 400 -28.22 0.65 -19.97
C TYR A 400 -28.97 1.14 -18.72
N ARG A 401 -28.50 2.23 -18.08
CA ARG A 401 -29.17 2.84 -16.92
C ARG A 401 -30.50 3.51 -17.27
N ARG A 402 -30.62 4.12 -18.46
CA ARG A 402 -31.90 4.63 -18.98
C ARG A 402 -32.88 3.50 -19.30
N HIS A 403 -32.40 2.41 -19.89
CA HIS A 403 -33.23 1.26 -20.27
C HIS A 403 -33.74 0.48 -19.06
N ASN A 404 -32.87 0.24 -18.07
CA ASN A 404 -33.14 -0.59 -16.90
C ASN A 404 -32.93 0.19 -15.58
N PRO A 405 -33.72 1.23 -15.29
CA PRO A 405 -33.53 2.08 -14.11
C PRO A 405 -33.89 1.31 -12.82
N GLN A 406 -32.96 1.27 -11.85
CA GLN A 406 -33.16 0.57 -10.58
C GLN A 406 -33.02 1.48 -9.35
N THR A 407 -32.06 2.41 -9.40
CA THR A 407 -31.73 3.32 -8.30
C THR A 407 -32.45 4.66 -8.45
N LYS A 408 -32.58 5.43 -7.36
CA LYS A 408 -33.08 6.82 -7.44
C LYS A 408 -32.27 7.67 -8.44
N GLU A 409 -30.96 7.44 -8.51
CA GLU A 409 -30.05 8.15 -9.42
C GLU A 409 -30.39 7.89 -10.91
N ASP A 410 -30.89 6.71 -11.25
CA ASP A 410 -31.31 6.38 -12.63
C ASP A 410 -32.63 7.08 -12.99
N PHE A 411 -33.55 7.20 -12.03
CA PHE A 411 -34.80 7.94 -12.22
C PHE A 411 -34.57 9.46 -12.29
N GLU A 412 -33.63 10.02 -11.51
CA GLU A 412 -33.16 11.41 -11.67
C GLU A 412 -32.62 11.66 -13.10
N LEU A 413 -31.89 10.70 -13.66
CA LEU A 413 -31.35 10.79 -15.02
C LEU A 413 -32.45 10.72 -16.10
N LEU A 414 -33.46 9.87 -15.91
CA LEU A 414 -34.62 9.81 -16.80
C LEU A 414 -35.48 11.09 -16.74
N TYR A 415 -35.67 11.68 -15.56
CA TYR A 415 -36.37 12.97 -15.43
C TYR A 415 -35.61 14.12 -16.08
N ASN A 416 -34.27 14.14 -16.00
CA ASN A 416 -33.44 15.13 -16.72
C ASN A 416 -33.52 14.91 -18.25
N ALA A 417 -33.43 13.66 -18.73
CA ALA A 417 -33.58 13.35 -20.15
C ALA A 417 -34.95 13.77 -20.72
N LEU A 418 -36.02 13.57 -19.95
CA LEU A 418 -37.37 14.05 -20.26
C LEU A 418 -37.44 15.57 -20.27
N GLU A 419 -36.74 16.25 -19.35
CA GLU A 419 -36.73 17.71 -19.27
C GLU A 419 -35.98 18.36 -20.45
N LEU A 420 -34.84 17.79 -20.85
CA LEU A 420 -34.11 18.24 -22.04
C LEU A 420 -34.95 18.08 -23.31
N TRP A 421 -35.54 16.90 -23.52
CA TRP A 421 -36.47 16.66 -24.63
C TRP A 421 -37.65 17.65 -24.62
N ARG A 422 -38.24 17.91 -23.45
CA ARG A 422 -39.32 18.88 -23.29
C ARG A 422 -38.89 20.29 -23.69
N GLN A 423 -37.69 20.72 -23.31
CA GLN A 423 -37.15 22.04 -23.66
C GLN A 423 -36.84 22.15 -25.16
N GLU A 424 -36.29 21.09 -25.77
CA GLU A 424 -35.99 21.01 -27.20
C GLU A 424 -37.28 21.08 -28.04
N GLU A 425 -38.29 20.25 -27.74
CA GLU A 425 -39.58 20.26 -28.43
C GLU A 425 -40.36 21.56 -28.17
N GLN A 426 -40.34 22.10 -26.95
CA GLN A 426 -40.96 23.39 -26.66
C GLN A 426 -40.26 24.51 -27.45
N ALA A 427 -38.93 24.48 -27.59
CA ALA A 427 -38.20 25.45 -28.41
C ALA A 427 -38.52 25.30 -29.90
N HIS A 428 -38.66 24.07 -30.41
CA HIS A 428 -39.08 23.79 -31.79
C HIS A 428 -40.52 24.27 -32.05
N ILE A 429 -41.49 23.91 -31.21
CA ILE A 429 -42.89 24.36 -31.32
C ILE A 429 -43.01 25.89 -31.25
N ASN A 430 -42.19 26.56 -30.43
CA ASN A 430 -42.14 28.01 -30.34
C ASN A 430 -41.56 28.71 -31.59
N GLN A 431 -40.77 27.99 -32.41
CA GLN A 431 -40.23 28.49 -33.67
C GLN A 431 -41.17 28.19 -34.85
N SER A 432 -41.72 26.97 -34.91
CA SER A 432 -42.49 26.47 -36.05
C SER A 432 -43.97 26.91 -36.04
N PHE A 433 -44.59 27.14 -34.87
CA PHE A 433 -46.03 27.40 -34.78
C PHE A 433 -46.35 28.71 -34.04
N THR A 434 -47.48 29.33 -34.40
CA THR A 434 -48.00 30.53 -33.72
C THR A 434 -49.48 30.39 -33.34
N GLY A 435 -50.05 31.41 -32.68
CA GLY A 435 -51.49 31.53 -32.45
C GLY A 435 -52.14 30.34 -31.72
N ALA A 436 -53.07 29.68 -32.40
CA ALA A 436 -53.84 28.55 -31.87
C ALA A 436 -53.13 27.19 -32.08
N GLU A 437 -52.47 27.00 -33.23
CA GLU A 437 -51.73 25.78 -33.57
C GLU A 437 -50.62 25.51 -32.55
N ARG A 438 -49.87 26.55 -32.16
CA ARG A 438 -48.88 26.48 -31.08
C ARG A 438 -49.48 25.98 -29.77
N LYS A 439 -50.73 26.34 -29.44
CA LYS A 439 -51.40 25.87 -28.23
C LYS A 439 -51.81 24.41 -28.34
N ALA A 440 -52.28 23.96 -29.50
CA ALA A 440 -52.59 22.56 -29.75
C ALA A 440 -51.32 21.68 -29.62
N ALA A 441 -50.23 22.08 -30.28
CA ALA A 441 -48.94 21.37 -30.19
C ALA A 441 -48.37 21.35 -28.76
N LEU A 442 -48.52 22.43 -27.98
CA LEU A 442 -48.11 22.44 -26.56
C LEU A 442 -49.01 21.56 -25.67
N CYS A 443 -50.29 21.40 -26.00
CA CYS A 443 -51.14 20.42 -25.32
C CYS A 443 -50.73 18.98 -25.65
N GLU A 444 -50.44 18.68 -26.92
CA GLU A 444 -49.96 17.36 -27.36
C GLU A 444 -48.61 16.99 -26.72
N LEU A 445 -47.69 17.97 -26.61
CA LEU A 445 -46.43 17.84 -25.87
C LEU A 445 -46.67 17.53 -24.39
N LEU A 446 -47.63 18.21 -23.75
CA LEU A 446 -47.99 17.95 -22.35
C LEU A 446 -48.62 16.57 -22.17
N GLU A 447 -49.47 16.12 -23.10
CA GLU A 447 -50.02 14.77 -23.09
C GLU A 447 -48.90 13.71 -23.18
N LYS A 448 -47.96 13.87 -24.12
CA LYS A 448 -46.75 13.03 -24.22
C LYS A 448 -45.90 13.07 -22.94
N GLU A 449 -45.68 14.24 -22.35
CA GLU A 449 -45.00 14.40 -21.06
C GLU A 449 -45.70 13.59 -19.95
N THR A 450 -47.03 13.68 -19.83
CA THR A 450 -47.76 12.90 -18.81
C THR A 450 -47.69 11.39 -19.04
N GLN A 451 -47.71 10.92 -20.28
CA GLN A 451 -47.55 9.50 -20.62
C GLN A 451 -46.15 8.98 -20.26
N LEU A 452 -45.10 9.77 -20.49
CA LEU A 452 -43.73 9.46 -20.11
C LEU A 452 -43.54 9.48 -18.58
N ILE A 453 -44.11 10.45 -17.86
CA ILE A 453 -44.10 10.47 -16.39
C ILE A 453 -44.82 9.22 -15.83
N ALA A 454 -45.91 8.79 -16.47
CA ALA A 454 -46.64 7.57 -16.10
C ALA A 454 -45.89 6.26 -16.45
N SER A 455 -45.06 6.23 -17.50
CA SER A 455 -44.18 5.08 -17.76
C SER A 455 -43.04 5.03 -16.74
N ILE A 456 -42.36 6.15 -16.48
CA ILE A 456 -41.33 6.29 -15.44
C ILE A 456 -41.89 5.86 -14.07
N GLY A 457 -43.12 6.26 -13.73
CA GLY A 457 -43.81 5.82 -12.51
C GLY A 457 -44.02 4.30 -12.42
N ARG A 458 -44.36 3.64 -13.53
CA ARG A 458 -44.47 2.16 -13.60
C ARG A 458 -43.10 1.49 -13.42
N HIS A 459 -42.05 1.96 -14.08
CA HIS A 459 -40.69 1.45 -13.89
C HIS A 459 -40.20 1.66 -12.44
N ARG A 460 -40.51 2.82 -11.83
CA ARG A 460 -40.19 3.13 -10.42
C ARG A 460 -40.88 2.18 -9.45
N TYR A 461 -42.11 1.74 -9.73
CA TYR A 461 -42.81 0.73 -8.95
C TYR A 461 -42.19 -0.67 -9.10
N ILE A 462 -41.86 -1.09 -10.33
CA ILE A 462 -41.21 -2.39 -10.61
C ILE A 462 -39.85 -2.45 -9.92
N ALA A 463 -39.03 -1.42 -10.10
CA ALA A 463 -37.74 -1.27 -9.43
C ALA A 463 -37.88 -1.24 -7.91
N TYR A 464 -38.89 -0.54 -7.36
CA TYR A 464 -39.14 -0.54 -5.92
C TYR A 464 -39.43 -1.95 -5.38
N MET A 465 -40.23 -2.77 -6.09
CA MET A 465 -40.55 -4.13 -5.65
C MET A 465 -39.33 -5.06 -5.69
N ALA A 466 -38.53 -5.03 -6.77
CA ALA A 466 -37.29 -5.79 -6.85
C ALA A 466 -36.27 -5.36 -5.77
N ASN A 467 -36.10 -4.05 -5.59
CA ASN A 467 -35.27 -3.50 -4.51
C ASN A 467 -35.80 -3.87 -3.12
N GLN A 468 -37.11 -4.00 -2.92
CA GLN A 468 -37.66 -4.39 -1.62
C GLN A 468 -37.26 -5.82 -1.25
N GLU A 469 -37.31 -6.77 -2.19
CA GLU A 469 -36.83 -8.14 -1.96
C GLU A 469 -35.32 -8.16 -1.66
N ALA A 470 -34.52 -7.44 -2.44
CA ALA A 470 -33.07 -7.31 -2.20
C ALA A 470 -32.73 -6.63 -0.86
N LEU A 471 -33.49 -5.61 -0.44
CA LEU A 471 -33.34 -4.94 0.85
C LEU A 471 -33.73 -5.83 2.04
N ILE A 472 -34.68 -6.76 1.84
CA ILE A 472 -35.02 -7.78 2.84
C ILE A 472 -33.86 -8.76 2.99
N GLN A 473 -33.34 -9.29 1.88
CA GLN A 473 -32.20 -10.21 1.89
C GLN A 473 -30.97 -9.54 2.55
N ALA A 474 -30.56 -8.36 2.07
CA ALA A 474 -29.43 -7.62 2.61
C ALA A 474 -29.61 -7.12 4.06
N PHE A 475 -30.83 -7.10 4.60
CA PHE A 475 -31.06 -6.90 6.04
C PHE A 475 -30.81 -8.20 6.83
N LEU A 476 -31.27 -9.33 6.31
CA LEU A 476 -31.05 -10.64 6.92
C LEU A 476 -29.57 -11.03 6.90
N ASP A 477 -28.87 -10.83 5.77
CA ASP A 477 -27.43 -11.11 5.64
C ASP A 477 -26.58 -10.25 6.61
N LYS A 478 -27.00 -9.01 6.89
CA LYS A 478 -26.34 -8.16 7.91
C LYS A 478 -26.54 -8.66 9.34
N CYS A 479 -27.72 -9.22 9.64
CA CYS A 479 -27.99 -9.79 10.96
C CYS A 479 -27.28 -11.13 11.17
N SER A 480 -27.08 -11.92 10.10
CA SER A 480 -26.46 -13.25 10.15
C SER A 480 -24.95 -13.26 9.87
N ALA A 481 -24.36 -12.14 9.47
CA ALA A 481 -22.92 -11.97 9.31
C ALA A 481 -22.16 -12.13 10.64
N PRO A 482 -20.94 -12.72 10.64
CA PRO A 482 -20.09 -12.75 11.82
C PRO A 482 -19.62 -11.33 12.18
N LYS A 483 -19.20 -11.13 13.44
CA LYS A 483 -18.54 -9.88 13.84
C LYS A 483 -17.12 -9.86 13.31
N ILE A 484 -16.75 -8.79 12.63
CA ILE A 484 -15.44 -8.62 12.00
C ILE A 484 -14.71 -7.45 12.67
N TRP A 485 -13.46 -7.64 13.09
CA TRP A 485 -12.58 -6.55 13.51
C TRP A 485 -11.12 -6.82 13.13
N ARG A 486 -10.34 -5.74 12.93
CA ARG A 486 -8.90 -5.81 12.70
C ARG A 486 -8.17 -5.80 14.05
N ARG A 487 -7.24 -6.74 14.26
CA ARG A 487 -6.30 -6.76 15.40
C ARG A 487 -5.14 -5.79 15.12
N PHE A 488 -4.43 -5.35 16.16
CA PHE A 488 -3.19 -4.55 16.06
C PHE A 488 -2.19 -5.13 15.04
N ASP A 489 -2.08 -6.46 14.96
CA ASP A 489 -1.24 -7.21 14.00
C ASP A 489 -1.69 -7.10 12.51
N GLY A 490 -2.58 -6.17 12.16
CA GLY A 490 -3.20 -6.01 10.83
C GLY A 490 -4.21 -7.09 10.44
N LYS A 491 -4.20 -8.25 11.12
CA LYS A 491 -5.05 -9.41 10.81
C LYS A 491 -6.51 -9.16 11.17
N ILE A 492 -7.39 -9.53 10.24
CA ILE A 492 -8.85 -9.56 10.44
C ILE A 492 -9.21 -10.80 11.27
N VAL A 493 -10.13 -10.63 12.22
CA VAL A 493 -10.71 -11.71 13.02
C VAL A 493 -12.22 -11.69 12.82
N GLU A 494 -12.79 -12.85 12.49
CA GLU A 494 -14.23 -13.08 12.43
C GLU A 494 -14.68 -13.87 13.66
N MET A 495 -15.86 -13.54 14.20
CA MET A 495 -16.42 -14.23 15.36
C MET A 495 -17.95 -14.26 15.31
N ASP A 496 -18.52 -15.47 15.33
CA ASP A 496 -19.94 -15.66 15.55
C ASP A 496 -20.33 -15.51 17.03
N THR A 497 -21.48 -14.91 17.28
CA THR A 497 -22.16 -14.97 18.58
C THR A 497 -23.30 -15.99 18.50
N GLN A 498 -23.82 -16.40 19.66
CA GLN A 498 -25.11 -17.11 19.72
C GLN A 498 -26.24 -16.32 19.02
N PHE A 499 -26.12 -14.99 18.97
CA PHE A 499 -27.10 -14.12 18.31
C PHE A 499 -26.96 -14.05 16.78
N THR A 500 -25.73 -14.06 16.22
CA THR A 500 -25.53 -14.13 14.76
C THR A 500 -25.89 -15.52 14.22
N ILE A 501 -25.60 -16.58 15.00
CA ILE A 501 -26.06 -17.95 14.71
C ILE A 501 -27.60 -17.99 14.70
N ARG A 502 -28.27 -17.44 15.73
CA ARG A 502 -29.74 -17.38 15.77
C ARG A 502 -30.34 -16.55 14.63
N ALA A 503 -29.72 -15.44 14.26
CA ALA A 503 -30.13 -14.66 13.08
C ALA A 503 -29.97 -15.45 11.77
N ARG A 504 -28.95 -16.31 11.68
CA ARG A 504 -28.71 -17.21 10.53
C ARG A 504 -29.74 -18.34 10.46
N GLU A 505 -30.14 -18.93 11.59
CA GLU A 505 -31.28 -19.87 11.68
C GLU A 505 -32.57 -19.23 11.14
N LEU A 506 -32.93 -18.06 11.68
CA LEU A 506 -34.12 -17.30 11.29
C LEU A 506 -34.09 -16.90 9.80
N GLN A 507 -32.92 -16.50 9.29
CA GLN A 507 -32.71 -16.23 7.87
C GLN A 507 -32.93 -17.48 7.01
N ASN A 508 -32.41 -18.64 7.42
CA ASN A 508 -32.57 -19.88 6.67
C ASN A 508 -34.05 -20.30 6.61
N ILE A 509 -34.78 -20.20 7.71
CA ILE A 509 -36.23 -20.44 7.75
C ILE A 509 -36.96 -19.46 6.82
N TYR A 510 -36.58 -18.18 6.79
CA TYR A 510 -37.15 -17.20 5.85
C TYR A 510 -36.87 -17.56 4.39
N LYS A 511 -35.64 -17.98 4.05
CA LYS A 511 -35.26 -18.47 2.72
C LYS A 511 -36.11 -19.69 2.33
N CYS A 512 -36.29 -20.66 3.22
CA CYS A 512 -37.15 -21.83 3.01
C CYS A 512 -38.63 -21.47 2.78
N ILE A 513 -39.19 -20.50 3.51
CA ILE A 513 -40.58 -20.03 3.32
C ILE A 513 -40.78 -19.39 1.95
N MET A 514 -39.74 -18.73 1.41
CA MET A 514 -39.70 -18.05 0.11
C MET A 514 -39.53 -19.00 -1.09
N LEU A 515 -39.16 -20.26 -0.88
CA LEU A 515 -38.95 -21.21 -1.98
C LEU A 515 -40.25 -21.43 -2.77
N LYS A 516 -40.17 -21.20 -4.08
CA LYS A 516 -41.21 -21.53 -5.06
C LYS A 516 -41.01 -22.96 -5.53
N ASN A 517 -42.09 -23.63 -5.93
CA ASN A 517 -42.09 -24.96 -6.56
C ASN A 517 -41.58 -26.13 -5.70
N ILE A 518 -41.53 -25.99 -4.37
CA ILE A 518 -41.35 -27.13 -3.44
C ILE A 518 -42.60 -28.01 -3.37
N SER A 519 -42.41 -29.29 -3.04
CA SER A 519 -43.47 -30.28 -2.88
C SER A 519 -44.38 -29.98 -1.67
N GLN A 520 -45.47 -30.76 -1.55
CA GLN A 520 -46.40 -30.60 -0.42
C GLN A 520 -45.75 -31.01 0.90
N ASP A 521 -44.99 -32.10 0.92
CA ASP A 521 -44.35 -32.64 2.13
C ASP A 521 -43.21 -31.73 2.60
N GLU A 522 -42.31 -31.29 1.70
CA GLU A 522 -41.28 -30.30 2.02
C GLU A 522 -41.89 -28.99 2.55
N ARG A 523 -43.04 -28.56 2.01
CA ARG A 523 -43.73 -27.38 2.51
C ARG A 523 -44.31 -27.60 3.91
N LEU A 524 -44.83 -28.79 4.22
CA LEU A 524 -45.29 -29.15 5.56
C LEU A 524 -44.12 -29.13 6.57
N ASP A 525 -42.95 -29.66 6.21
CA ASP A 525 -41.75 -29.63 7.07
C ASP A 525 -41.23 -28.21 7.32
N VAL A 526 -41.24 -27.34 6.30
CA VAL A 526 -40.91 -25.91 6.45
C VAL A 526 -41.92 -25.19 7.36
N LEU A 527 -43.22 -25.47 7.19
CA LEU A 527 -44.28 -24.92 8.05
C LEU A 527 -44.20 -25.44 9.49
N LEU A 528 -43.81 -26.71 9.68
CA LEU A 528 -43.60 -27.32 11.00
C LEU A 528 -42.39 -26.69 11.69
N THR A 529 -41.28 -26.51 10.99
CA THR A 529 -40.06 -25.83 11.49
C THR A 529 -40.35 -24.38 11.90
N LEU A 530 -41.11 -23.65 11.07
CA LEU A 530 -41.62 -22.32 11.41
C LEU A 530 -42.54 -22.38 12.65
N LYS A 531 -43.47 -23.33 12.71
CA LYS A 531 -44.40 -23.52 13.84
C LYS A 531 -43.68 -23.82 15.16
N HIS A 532 -42.54 -24.51 15.13
CA HIS A 532 -41.71 -24.73 16.31
C HIS A 532 -40.97 -23.46 16.76
N THR A 533 -40.27 -22.77 15.85
CA THR A 533 -39.49 -21.56 16.21
C THR A 533 -40.36 -20.37 16.62
N VAL A 534 -41.58 -20.26 16.09
CA VAL A 534 -42.56 -19.22 16.45
C VAL A 534 -43.23 -19.51 17.81
N LYS A 535 -43.27 -20.78 18.25
CA LYS A 535 -43.81 -21.19 19.56
C LYS A 535 -42.90 -20.86 20.76
N GLU A 536 -41.66 -20.44 20.52
CA GLU A 536 -40.73 -20.05 21.59
C GLU A 536 -41.19 -18.80 22.36
N HIS A 537 -42.09 -17.99 21.77
CA HIS A 537 -42.59 -16.75 22.35
C HIS A 537 -44.11 -16.60 22.15
N GLU A 538 -44.86 -16.46 23.23
CA GLU A 538 -46.31 -16.21 23.18
C GLU A 538 -46.60 -14.71 23.07
N CYS A 539 -47.04 -14.24 21.90
CA CYS A 539 -47.57 -12.89 21.71
C CYS A 539 -48.57 -12.84 20.55
N LYS A 540 -49.28 -11.71 20.36
CA LYS A 540 -50.27 -11.56 19.29
C LYS A 540 -49.69 -11.82 17.88
N LEU A 541 -48.44 -11.41 17.64
CA LEU A 541 -47.78 -11.63 16.35
C LEU A 541 -47.52 -13.13 16.09
N THR A 542 -47.08 -13.88 17.10
CA THR A 542 -46.83 -15.32 16.93
C THR A 542 -48.15 -16.09 16.83
N GLN A 543 -49.20 -15.68 17.56
CA GLN A 543 -50.56 -16.20 17.38
C GLN A 543 -51.09 -15.99 15.95
N GLU A 544 -51.02 -14.78 15.40
CA GLU A 544 -51.44 -14.51 14.00
C GLU A 544 -50.63 -15.31 12.97
N ILE A 545 -49.34 -15.59 13.22
CA ILE A 545 -48.53 -16.46 12.36
C ILE A 545 -48.99 -17.92 12.47
N LEU A 546 -49.24 -18.42 13.68
CA LEU A 546 -49.68 -19.80 13.93
C LEU A 546 -51.06 -20.10 13.30
N GLU A 547 -52.02 -19.18 13.44
CA GLU A 547 -53.34 -19.28 12.79
C GLU A 547 -53.22 -19.38 11.27
N LEU A 548 -52.32 -18.60 10.65
CA LEU A 548 -52.12 -18.61 9.21
C LEU A 548 -51.38 -19.85 8.72
N ILE A 549 -50.41 -20.37 9.49
CA ILE A 549 -49.74 -21.64 9.20
C ILE A 549 -50.76 -22.77 9.19
N ASP A 550 -51.58 -22.87 10.24
CA ASP A 550 -52.57 -23.94 10.36
C ASP A 550 -53.63 -23.80 9.27
N ARG A 551 -53.97 -22.58 8.84
CA ARG A 551 -54.81 -22.34 7.66
C ARG A 551 -54.12 -22.63 6.33
N GLU A 552 -52.79 -22.59 6.20
CA GLU A 552 -52.10 -23.09 5.00
C GLU A 552 -52.20 -24.61 4.93
N VAL A 553 -51.89 -25.29 6.04
CA VAL A 553 -51.98 -26.76 6.16
C VAL A 553 -53.41 -27.22 5.85
N ASP A 554 -54.42 -26.63 6.47
CA ASP A 554 -55.82 -27.00 6.25
C ASP A 554 -56.27 -26.86 4.79
N LEU A 555 -55.78 -25.85 4.07
CA LEU A 555 -56.10 -25.64 2.65
C LEU A 555 -55.29 -26.56 1.73
N MET A 556 -54.03 -26.85 2.07
CA MET A 556 -53.21 -27.84 1.35
C MET A 556 -53.78 -29.25 1.47
N MET A 557 -54.17 -29.69 2.68
CA MET A 557 -54.78 -31.01 2.93
C MET A 557 -56.16 -31.15 2.26
N ARG A 558 -56.82 -30.04 1.90
CA ARG A 558 -58.06 -30.00 1.10
C ARG A 558 -57.80 -29.93 -0.42
N GLY A 559 -56.54 -30.03 -0.87
CA GLY A 559 -56.17 -30.04 -2.29
C GLY A 559 -56.20 -28.67 -2.98
N VAL A 560 -56.12 -27.56 -2.24
CA VAL A 560 -56.14 -26.21 -2.85
C VAL A 560 -54.84 -25.95 -3.61
N LYS A 561 -54.98 -25.70 -4.93
CA LYS A 561 -53.86 -25.44 -5.85
C LYS A 561 -52.98 -24.26 -5.38
N HIS A 562 -51.66 -24.42 -5.50
CA HIS A 562 -50.66 -23.52 -4.89
C HIS A 562 -50.77 -22.03 -5.25
N TYR A 563 -51.21 -21.69 -6.47
CA TYR A 563 -51.38 -20.27 -6.87
C TYR A 563 -52.45 -19.55 -6.03
N ASN A 564 -53.52 -20.24 -5.61
CA ASN A 564 -54.53 -19.67 -4.71
C ASN A 564 -54.01 -19.40 -3.29
N LEU A 565 -52.87 -20.01 -2.91
CA LEU A 565 -52.25 -19.84 -1.60
C LEU A 565 -51.23 -18.69 -1.57
N GLU A 566 -50.88 -18.07 -2.71
CA GLU A 566 -49.84 -17.04 -2.78
C GLU A 566 -50.06 -15.87 -1.82
N GLY A 567 -51.29 -15.33 -1.75
CA GLY A 567 -51.58 -14.21 -0.84
C GLY A 567 -51.41 -14.57 0.64
N LEU A 568 -51.71 -15.82 1.00
CA LEU A 568 -51.54 -16.33 2.36
C LEU A 568 -50.06 -16.60 2.67
N ARG A 569 -49.32 -17.21 1.73
CA ARG A 569 -47.86 -17.42 1.82
C ARG A 569 -47.10 -16.09 1.96
N LYS A 570 -47.46 -15.09 1.14
CA LYS A 570 -46.92 -13.72 1.24
C LYS A 570 -47.24 -13.08 2.60
N ARG A 571 -48.44 -13.28 3.16
CA ARG A 571 -48.81 -12.79 4.51
C ARG A 571 -47.98 -13.48 5.61
N ILE A 572 -47.87 -14.80 5.60
CA ILE A 572 -47.04 -15.56 6.56
C ILE A 572 -45.60 -15.04 6.54
N ALA A 573 -44.99 -14.95 5.36
CA ALA A 573 -43.61 -14.49 5.24
C ALA A 573 -43.42 -13.02 5.66
N THR A 574 -44.40 -12.15 5.40
CA THR A 574 -44.35 -10.74 5.84
C THR A 574 -44.43 -10.63 7.36
N LEU A 575 -45.29 -11.41 8.02
CA LEU A 575 -45.38 -11.45 9.48
C LEU A 575 -44.15 -12.09 10.12
N PHE A 576 -43.62 -13.16 9.52
CA PHE A 576 -42.36 -13.75 9.98
C PHE A 576 -41.17 -12.80 9.80
N PHE A 577 -41.13 -12.00 8.73
CA PHE A 577 -40.11 -10.95 8.61
C PHE A 577 -40.28 -9.83 9.66
N HIS A 578 -41.51 -9.52 10.08
CA HIS A 578 -41.75 -8.62 11.21
C HIS A 578 -41.26 -9.24 12.54
N TYR A 579 -41.45 -10.54 12.74
CA TYR A 579 -40.89 -11.31 13.86
C TYR A 579 -39.35 -11.24 13.87
N ILE A 580 -38.68 -11.50 12.74
CA ILE A 580 -37.21 -11.38 12.61
C ILE A 580 -36.71 -9.94 12.83
N LYS A 581 -37.54 -8.92 12.57
CA LYS A 581 -37.23 -7.52 12.87
C LYS A 581 -37.44 -7.11 14.32
N THR A 582 -38.07 -7.94 15.15
CA THR A 582 -38.36 -7.61 16.55
C THR A 582 -37.16 -7.95 17.43
N PRO A 583 -36.52 -6.98 18.13
CA PRO A 583 -35.29 -7.21 18.89
C PRO A 583 -35.39 -8.26 20.01
N LEU A 584 -36.61 -8.52 20.51
CA LEU A 584 -36.88 -9.57 21.51
C LEU A 584 -36.63 -10.98 20.96
N PHE A 585 -36.82 -11.19 19.66
CA PHE A 585 -36.74 -12.50 18.99
C PHE A 585 -35.45 -12.63 18.16
N ASN A 586 -34.90 -11.49 17.73
CA ASN A 586 -33.60 -11.39 17.04
C ASN A 586 -32.79 -10.21 17.62
N PRO A 587 -31.92 -10.45 18.62
CA PRO A 587 -31.15 -9.37 19.25
C PRO A 587 -30.08 -8.72 18.35
N GLU A 588 -29.66 -9.33 17.23
CA GLU A 588 -28.77 -8.65 16.26
C GLU A 588 -29.52 -7.61 15.41
N ALA A 589 -30.82 -7.80 15.14
CA ALA A 589 -31.65 -6.81 14.44
C ALA A 589 -31.62 -5.43 15.11
N ALA A 590 -31.43 -5.39 16.45
CA ALA A 590 -31.32 -4.17 17.24
C ALA A 590 -30.32 -3.14 16.68
N ARG A 591 -29.20 -3.58 16.08
CA ARG A 591 -28.16 -2.68 15.53
C ARG A 591 -28.48 -2.17 14.12
N HIS A 592 -29.45 -2.77 13.44
CA HIS A 592 -29.78 -2.47 12.04
C HIS A 592 -31.16 -1.81 11.87
N LEU A 593 -31.90 -1.60 12.96
CA LEU A 593 -33.10 -0.76 12.97
C LEU A 593 -32.70 0.74 12.98
N LYS A 594 -33.31 1.53 12.10
CA LYS A 594 -33.15 2.99 12.05
C LYS A 594 -33.68 3.75 13.29
N VAL A 595 -34.35 3.05 14.20
CA VAL A 595 -35.09 3.60 15.34
C VAL A 595 -34.38 3.15 16.61
N PRO A 596 -33.65 4.05 17.31
CA PRO A 596 -33.11 3.76 18.64
C PRO A 596 -34.20 3.27 19.60
N GLN A 597 -33.88 2.26 20.40
CA GLN A 597 -34.83 1.68 21.37
C GLN A 597 -35.13 2.61 22.55
N ASP A 598 -34.21 3.53 22.87
CA ASP A 598 -34.40 4.54 23.93
C ASP A 598 -35.18 5.76 23.41
N PRO A 599 -36.43 6.01 23.85
CA PRO A 599 -37.17 7.20 23.43
C PRO A 599 -36.49 8.51 23.85
N LEU A 600 -35.73 8.51 24.95
CA LEU A 600 -34.97 9.68 25.41
C LEU A 600 -33.82 10.10 24.47
N LYS A 601 -33.35 9.22 23.58
CA LYS A 601 -32.34 9.55 22.57
C LYS A 601 -32.94 10.28 21.36
N PHE A 602 -34.23 10.05 21.06
CA PHE A 602 -34.92 10.71 19.94
C PHE A 602 -35.02 12.23 20.11
N TYR A 603 -35.50 12.70 21.27
CA TYR A 603 -35.85 14.12 21.50
C TYR A 603 -34.69 15.12 21.31
N LYS A 604 -33.42 14.67 21.26
CA LYS A 604 -32.24 15.53 21.12
C LYS A 604 -31.80 15.85 19.68
N LYS A 605 -32.27 15.11 18.66
CA LYS A 605 -31.83 15.26 17.25
C LYS A 605 -33.02 15.32 16.25
N ILE A 606 -34.14 15.94 16.62
CA ILE A 606 -35.35 16.07 15.76
C ILE A 606 -35.54 17.52 15.31
N TYR A 607 -35.88 17.70 14.03
CA TYR A 607 -36.25 18.99 13.44
C TYR A 607 -37.60 18.89 12.71
N PHE A 608 -38.30 20.03 12.58
CA PHE A 608 -39.57 20.13 11.87
C PHE A 608 -39.34 20.52 10.40
N CYS A 609 -39.87 19.74 9.46
CA CYS A 609 -39.85 20.09 8.04
C CYS A 609 -41.10 20.87 7.66
N TYR A 610 -40.94 22.12 7.20
CA TYR A 610 -42.08 22.98 6.86
C TYR A 610 -42.90 22.48 5.66
N SER A 611 -42.27 21.82 4.69
CA SER A 611 -42.94 21.34 3.47
C SER A 611 -43.86 20.13 3.69
N CYS A 612 -43.43 19.10 4.44
CA CYS A 612 -44.25 17.91 4.73
C CYS A 612 -44.91 17.92 6.12
N GLN A 613 -44.63 18.93 6.95
CA GLN A 613 -45.15 19.09 8.31
C GLN A 613 -44.80 17.95 9.28
N LEU A 614 -43.77 17.16 8.96
CA LEU A 614 -43.28 16.06 9.79
C LEU A 614 -42.08 16.47 10.65
N TYR A 615 -42.06 15.93 11.86
CA TYR A 615 -40.88 15.89 12.72
C TYR A 615 -39.99 14.73 12.27
N LEU A 616 -38.74 15.03 11.89
CA LEU A 616 -37.79 14.08 11.32
C LEU A 616 -36.42 14.18 12.03
N PRO A 617 -35.61 13.12 12.05
CA PRO A 617 -34.26 13.17 12.62
C PRO A 617 -33.33 14.04 11.76
N SER A 618 -32.29 14.59 12.37
CA SER A 618 -31.29 15.47 11.72
C SER A 618 -30.69 14.88 10.43
N THR A 619 -30.54 13.56 10.37
CA THR A 619 -30.00 12.81 9.22
C THR A 619 -30.84 12.89 7.94
N GLU A 620 -32.14 13.18 8.06
CA GLU A 620 -33.06 13.34 6.92
C GLU A 620 -33.06 14.77 6.36
N PHE A 621 -32.21 15.68 6.87
CA PHE A 621 -32.06 17.05 6.38
C PHE A 621 -30.71 17.26 5.68
N ALA A 622 -30.67 18.18 4.71
CA ALA A 622 -29.41 18.72 4.19
C ALA A 622 -29.05 19.94 5.03
N ILE A 623 -27.79 20.03 5.48
CA ILE A 623 -27.29 21.16 6.26
C ILE A 623 -26.36 21.91 5.32
N SER A 624 -26.89 22.73 4.41
CA SER A 624 -26.04 23.43 3.44
C SER A 624 -25.09 24.37 4.16
N SER A 625 -23.89 24.55 3.62
CA SER A 625 -22.80 25.32 4.24
C SER A 625 -23.06 26.82 4.41
N THR A 626 -24.28 27.27 4.07
CA THR A 626 -24.76 28.65 4.09
C THR A 626 -26.08 28.86 4.85
N SER A 627 -26.83 27.80 5.18
CA SER A 627 -28.17 27.94 5.75
C SER A 627 -28.20 27.98 7.28
N HIS A 628 -28.48 29.14 7.87
CA HIS A 628 -28.72 29.30 9.32
C HIS A 628 -30.02 28.64 9.82
N ARG A 629 -30.84 28.04 8.95
CA ARG A 629 -32.12 27.40 9.30
C ARG A 629 -32.35 26.16 8.45
N ILE A 630 -32.64 25.05 9.13
CA ILE A 630 -33.14 23.83 8.51
C ILE A 630 -34.63 24.03 8.23
N VAL A 631 -35.02 24.02 6.94
CA VAL A 631 -36.41 24.31 6.51
C VAL A 631 -37.09 23.10 5.84
N GLN A 632 -36.35 22.34 5.03
CA GLN A 632 -36.88 21.24 4.22
C GLN A 632 -36.04 19.97 4.37
N CYS A 633 -36.70 18.81 4.45
CA CYS A 633 -36.01 17.51 4.48
C CYS A 633 -35.59 17.07 3.07
N ARG A 634 -34.61 16.16 2.99
CA ARG A 634 -34.03 15.65 1.74
C ARG A 634 -35.09 15.09 0.77
N ASN A 635 -36.11 14.41 1.30
CA ASN A 635 -37.20 13.87 0.47
C ASN A 635 -38.08 14.97 -0.14
N CYS A 636 -38.32 16.08 0.57
CA CYS A 636 -39.02 17.24 0.00
C CYS A 636 -38.16 17.94 -1.06
N ILE A 637 -36.85 18.10 -0.82
CA ILE A 637 -35.92 18.70 -1.78
C ILE A 637 -35.85 17.85 -3.07
N SER A 638 -35.77 16.52 -2.97
CA SER A 638 -35.79 15.65 -4.14
C SER A 638 -37.11 15.69 -4.90
N LEU A 639 -38.26 15.80 -4.20
CA LEU A 639 -39.58 15.92 -4.85
C LEU A 639 -39.76 17.29 -5.52
N ASP A 640 -39.26 18.38 -4.94
CA ASP A 640 -39.30 19.71 -5.56
C ASP A 640 -38.41 19.74 -6.82
N ASN A 641 -37.26 19.05 -6.81
CA ASN A 641 -36.47 18.83 -8.02
C ASN A 641 -37.21 17.98 -9.07
N GLU A 642 -37.70 16.78 -8.72
CA GLU A 642 -38.44 15.89 -9.63
C GLU A 642 -39.65 16.58 -10.29
N THR A 643 -40.26 17.57 -9.62
CA THR A 643 -41.44 18.30 -10.12
C THR A 643 -41.14 19.63 -10.81
N ARG A 644 -40.03 20.33 -10.51
CA ARG A 644 -39.74 21.67 -11.05
C ARG A 644 -38.55 21.74 -11.99
N GLN A 645 -37.36 21.36 -11.51
CA GLN A 645 -36.08 21.62 -12.19
C GLN A 645 -35.54 20.39 -12.92
N ARG A 646 -35.81 19.18 -12.38
CA ARG A 646 -35.38 17.87 -12.90
C ARG A 646 -33.88 17.77 -13.17
N GLU A 647 -33.07 18.52 -12.42
CA GLU A 647 -31.62 18.52 -12.52
C GLU A 647 -31.05 17.18 -12.03
N SER A 648 -30.15 16.56 -12.80
CA SER A 648 -29.46 15.34 -12.36
C SER A 648 -28.16 15.68 -11.62
N PHE A 649 -28.17 15.60 -10.29
CA PHE A 649 -26.98 15.86 -9.45
C PHE A 649 -25.87 14.79 -9.60
N LEU A 650 -26.08 13.77 -10.43
CA LEU A 650 -25.17 12.65 -10.69
C LEU A 650 -23.73 13.06 -11.01
N LYS A 651 -23.52 14.05 -11.89
CA LYS A 651 -22.17 14.49 -12.28
C LYS A 651 -21.42 15.11 -11.10
N TYR A 652 -22.10 15.95 -10.32
CA TYR A 652 -21.58 16.54 -9.09
C TYR A 652 -21.35 15.50 -7.98
N LYS A 653 -22.21 14.47 -7.91
CA LYS A 653 -22.03 13.32 -7.00
C LYS A 653 -20.80 12.48 -7.33
N SER A 654 -20.52 12.25 -8.62
CA SER A 654 -19.30 11.59 -9.08
C SER A 654 -18.04 12.45 -8.90
N LEU A 655 -18.17 13.77 -8.95
CA LEU A 655 -17.09 14.71 -8.63
C LEU A 655 -16.77 14.71 -7.13
N LEU A 656 -17.80 14.79 -6.26
CA LEU A 656 -17.66 14.72 -4.80
C LEU A 656 -17.12 13.36 -4.32
N ARG A 657 -17.60 12.24 -4.90
CA ARG A 657 -17.03 10.90 -4.63
C ARG A 657 -15.53 10.85 -4.96
N ARG A 658 -15.10 11.42 -6.09
CA ARG A 658 -13.66 11.48 -6.47
C ARG A 658 -12.84 12.33 -5.50
N LEU A 659 -13.39 13.48 -5.06
CA LEU A 659 -12.78 14.34 -4.03
C LEU A 659 -12.57 13.57 -2.71
N TYR A 660 -13.57 12.81 -2.25
CA TYR A 660 -13.43 11.97 -1.05
C TYR A 660 -12.36 10.88 -1.21
N TYR A 661 -12.30 10.21 -2.36
CA TYR A 661 -11.25 9.22 -2.63
C TYR A 661 -9.85 9.86 -2.73
N SER A 662 -9.70 11.06 -3.29
CA SER A 662 -8.41 11.74 -3.33
C SER A 662 -7.96 12.20 -1.96
N GLU A 663 -8.85 12.79 -1.15
CA GLU A 663 -8.51 13.27 0.19
C GLU A 663 -8.30 12.14 1.21
N ALA A 664 -9.01 11.02 1.08
CA ALA A 664 -8.77 9.83 1.91
C ALA A 664 -7.40 9.17 1.65
N ASN A 665 -6.64 9.55 0.62
CA ASN A 665 -5.27 9.08 0.44
C ASN A 665 -4.21 9.96 1.14
N TYR A 666 -4.61 11.05 1.80
CA TYR A 666 -3.71 11.89 2.60
C TYR A 666 -3.85 11.58 4.09
N GLU A 667 -2.72 11.60 4.80
CA GLU A 667 -2.65 11.38 6.26
C GLU A 667 -2.79 12.69 7.07
N ASP A 668 -3.02 13.83 6.39
CA ASP A 668 -3.05 15.20 6.97
C ASP A 668 -4.27 15.53 7.85
N ASP A 669 -5.04 14.51 8.22
CA ASP A 669 -6.27 14.61 9.01
C ASP A 669 -7.36 15.56 8.46
N SER A 670 -7.36 15.85 7.14
CA SER A 670 -8.27 16.83 6.52
C SER A 670 -9.75 16.56 6.84
N LYS A 671 -10.47 17.64 7.20
CA LYS A 671 -11.88 17.58 7.63
C LYS A 671 -12.81 18.37 6.72
N ILE A 672 -12.35 19.49 6.16
CA ILE A 672 -13.18 20.39 5.34
C ILE A 672 -13.76 19.66 4.12
N ALA A 673 -12.98 18.78 3.49
CA ALA A 673 -13.40 17.94 2.38
C ALA A 673 -14.71 17.17 2.66
N PHE A 674 -14.78 16.45 3.78
CA PHE A 674 -15.88 15.54 4.12
C PHE A 674 -17.15 16.26 4.63
N LEU A 675 -17.08 17.57 4.90
CA LEU A 675 -18.24 18.40 5.26
C LEU A 675 -19.04 18.88 4.03
N MET A 676 -18.43 18.89 2.84
CA MET A 676 -19.05 19.42 1.61
C MET A 676 -20.26 18.61 1.16
N GLN A 677 -21.40 19.27 0.90
CA GLN A 677 -22.60 18.62 0.36
C GLN A 677 -22.73 18.80 -1.16
N LEU A 678 -23.66 18.05 -1.76
CA LEU A 678 -23.86 18.03 -3.23
C LEU A 678 -24.15 19.43 -3.79
N GLN A 679 -24.98 20.20 -3.09
CA GLN A 679 -25.32 21.59 -3.44
C GLN A 679 -24.12 22.52 -3.33
N ASP A 680 -23.26 22.32 -2.32
CA ASP A 680 -22.05 23.12 -2.12
C ASP A 680 -21.05 22.88 -3.27
N ILE A 681 -20.92 21.62 -3.72
CA ILE A 681 -20.11 21.25 -4.89
C ILE A 681 -20.70 21.79 -6.19
N GLN A 682 -22.02 21.67 -6.41
CA GLN A 682 -22.71 22.24 -7.57
C GLN A 682 -22.45 23.75 -7.66
N TYR A 683 -22.67 24.49 -6.58
CA TYR A 683 -22.43 25.93 -6.52
C TYR A 683 -20.96 26.27 -6.85
N LEU A 684 -20.01 25.51 -6.30
CA LEU A 684 -18.58 25.71 -6.54
C LEU A 684 -18.21 25.40 -8.00
N THR A 685 -18.74 24.34 -8.62
CA THR A 685 -18.53 24.09 -10.07
C THR A 685 -19.15 25.17 -10.94
N GLU A 686 -20.43 25.50 -10.76
CA GLU A 686 -21.18 26.35 -11.68
C GLU A 686 -20.84 27.83 -11.51
N ASN A 687 -20.89 28.36 -10.29
CA ASN A 687 -20.77 29.79 -10.04
C ASN A 687 -19.32 30.25 -9.82
N ILE A 688 -18.46 29.40 -9.24
CA ILE A 688 -17.06 29.76 -8.98
C ILE A 688 -16.15 29.30 -10.13
N TRP A 689 -16.30 28.06 -10.61
CA TRP A 689 -15.46 27.50 -11.68
C TRP A 689 -16.06 27.57 -13.10
N SER A 690 -17.33 27.96 -13.26
CA SER A 690 -18.01 28.09 -14.57
C SER A 690 -18.12 26.78 -15.35
N SER A 691 -18.19 25.66 -14.63
CA SER A 691 -18.28 24.27 -15.13
C SER A 691 -17.22 23.91 -16.19
N GLN A 692 -16.01 24.46 -16.03
CA GLN A 692 -14.89 24.34 -16.97
C GLN A 692 -13.57 24.08 -16.24
N SER A 693 -12.63 23.34 -16.86
CA SER A 693 -11.24 23.32 -16.41
C SER A 693 -10.62 24.72 -16.51
N VAL A 694 -9.75 25.08 -15.56
CA VAL A 694 -9.13 26.42 -15.55
C VAL A 694 -8.05 26.59 -16.64
N LEU A 695 -7.48 25.49 -17.12
CA LEU A 695 -6.42 25.46 -18.13
C LEU A 695 -6.98 25.25 -19.55
N SER A 696 -7.52 24.06 -19.86
CA SER A 696 -8.05 23.74 -21.20
C SER A 696 -9.46 24.26 -21.53
N ALA A 697 -10.17 24.91 -20.58
CA ALA A 697 -11.58 25.30 -20.72
C ALA A 697 -12.53 24.13 -21.09
N TRP A 698 -12.16 22.90 -20.70
CA TRP A 698 -12.89 21.67 -20.99
C TRP A 698 -14.18 21.60 -20.17
N LYS A 699 -15.30 21.25 -20.82
CA LYS A 699 -16.66 21.37 -20.26
C LYS A 699 -17.26 20.08 -19.69
N ASP A 700 -16.63 18.92 -19.91
CA ASP A 700 -17.19 17.65 -19.46
C ASP A 700 -16.88 17.37 -17.98
N LEU A 701 -17.86 17.64 -17.12
CA LEU A 701 -17.84 17.37 -15.68
C LEU A 701 -17.45 15.91 -15.31
N ASN A 702 -17.62 14.95 -16.22
CA ASN A 702 -17.19 13.57 -16.00
C ASN A 702 -15.65 13.43 -15.96
N ASP A 703 -14.93 14.24 -16.74
CA ASP A 703 -13.46 14.22 -16.79
C ASP A 703 -12.81 15.27 -15.88
N LEU A 704 -13.57 16.30 -15.47
CA LEU A 704 -13.11 17.28 -14.47
C LEU A 704 -12.98 16.66 -13.07
N VAL A 705 -11.97 17.08 -12.31
CA VAL A 705 -11.60 16.67 -10.95
C VAL A 705 -11.28 17.93 -10.13
N MET A 706 -11.65 17.94 -8.85
CA MET A 706 -11.19 18.97 -7.91
C MET A 706 -9.92 18.50 -7.22
N VAL A 707 -8.86 19.29 -7.29
CA VAL A 707 -7.56 19.00 -6.68
C VAL A 707 -7.22 20.12 -5.69
N ARG A 708 -6.37 19.83 -4.69
CA ARG A 708 -5.73 20.87 -3.86
C ARG A 708 -4.96 21.85 -4.75
N TRP A 709 -5.03 23.14 -4.46
CA TRP A 709 -4.22 24.17 -5.15
C TRP A 709 -2.80 24.23 -4.57
N ASP A 710 -2.69 24.39 -3.26
CA ASP A 710 -1.47 24.10 -2.51
C ASP A 710 -1.58 22.72 -1.87
N LYS A 711 -0.58 21.86 -2.12
CA LYS A 711 -0.52 20.49 -1.60
C LYS A 711 -0.28 20.46 -0.09
N ALA A 712 0.46 21.45 0.44
CA ALA A 712 0.87 21.52 1.85
C ALA A 712 -0.25 21.98 2.79
N LEU A 713 -1.41 22.37 2.24
CA LEU A 713 -2.60 22.78 2.98
C LEU A 713 -3.75 21.80 2.69
N GLU A 714 -4.65 21.60 3.65
CA GLU A 714 -5.82 20.72 3.44
C GLU A 714 -6.70 21.21 2.27
N TRP A 715 -7.42 20.27 1.64
CA TRP A 715 -8.41 20.66 0.63
C TRP A 715 -9.51 21.52 1.27
N SER A 716 -9.82 22.64 0.64
CA SER A 716 -10.92 23.52 1.02
C SER A 716 -11.44 24.29 -0.20
N PRO A 717 -12.65 24.89 -0.14
CA PRO A 717 -13.18 25.70 -1.25
C PRO A 717 -12.25 26.84 -1.69
N TRP A 718 -11.42 27.36 -0.79
CA TRP A 718 -10.40 28.40 -1.05
C TRP A 718 -8.97 27.84 -1.18
N ASN A 719 -8.80 26.52 -1.27
CA ASN A 719 -7.57 25.81 -1.64
C ASN A 719 -7.85 24.73 -2.71
N CYS A 720 -8.78 24.98 -3.64
CA CYS A 720 -9.15 24.03 -4.69
C CYS A 720 -8.87 24.57 -6.10
N ILE A 721 -8.71 23.68 -7.07
CA ILE A 721 -8.73 23.98 -8.50
C ILE A 721 -9.51 22.91 -9.26
N LEU A 722 -10.27 23.31 -10.28
CA LEU A 722 -11.03 22.41 -11.16
C LEU A 722 -10.24 22.16 -12.46
N LEU A 723 -9.77 20.94 -12.65
CA LEU A 723 -8.88 20.53 -13.74
C LEU A 723 -9.39 19.24 -14.39
N THR A 724 -8.92 18.85 -15.59
CA THR A 724 -9.13 17.47 -16.08
C THR A 724 -8.34 16.45 -15.24
N LYS A 725 -8.61 15.15 -15.39
CA LYS A 725 -7.80 14.08 -14.73
C LYS A 725 -6.29 14.28 -14.99
N ASP A 726 -5.93 14.51 -16.25
CA ASP A 726 -4.53 14.63 -16.70
C ASP A 726 -3.88 15.93 -16.20
N GLU A 727 -4.61 17.05 -16.28
CA GLU A 727 -4.17 18.34 -15.73
C GLU A 727 -3.97 18.25 -14.22
N GLY A 728 -4.86 17.56 -13.49
CA GLY A 728 -4.73 17.32 -12.06
C GLY A 728 -3.51 16.46 -11.72
N ALA A 729 -3.25 15.41 -12.49
CA ALA A 729 -2.06 14.58 -12.34
C ALA A 729 -0.76 15.34 -12.66
N ALA A 730 -0.78 16.25 -13.64
CA ALA A 730 0.34 17.14 -13.94
C ALA A 730 0.56 18.18 -12.84
N HIS A 731 -0.52 18.80 -12.33
CA HIS A 731 -0.48 19.75 -11.22
C HIS A 731 0.13 19.13 -9.96
N LEU A 732 -0.26 17.90 -9.62
CA LEU A 732 0.29 17.17 -8.48
C LEU A 732 1.79 16.79 -8.65
N ARG A 733 2.39 16.96 -9.83
CA ARG A 733 3.84 16.77 -10.06
C ARG A 733 4.68 18.05 -9.94
N LEU A 734 4.08 19.24 -9.95
CA LEU A 734 4.82 20.51 -9.84
C LEU A 734 5.53 20.63 -8.48
N THR A 735 6.78 21.10 -8.45
CA THR A 735 7.54 21.34 -7.21
C THR A 735 7.02 22.56 -6.45
N SER A 736 6.76 23.65 -7.16
CA SER A 736 6.13 24.86 -6.62
C SER A 736 5.07 25.40 -7.58
N ILE A 737 4.14 26.19 -7.03
CA ILE A 737 3.07 26.85 -7.79
C ILE A 737 3.62 28.07 -8.54
N GLU A 738 4.59 28.77 -7.95
CA GLU A 738 5.09 30.06 -8.44
C GLU A 738 6.11 29.91 -9.59
N GLU A 739 6.80 28.76 -9.68
CA GLU A 739 7.57 28.39 -10.88
C GLU A 739 6.67 27.76 -11.97
N GLY A 740 5.57 27.11 -11.57
CA GLY A 740 4.70 26.35 -12.47
C GLY A 740 3.62 27.16 -13.20
N TYR A 741 3.23 28.33 -12.68
CA TYR A 741 2.16 29.16 -13.25
C TYR A 741 2.49 30.65 -13.33
N GLU A 742 1.95 31.31 -14.35
CA GLU A 742 2.08 32.76 -14.53
C GLU A 742 1.42 33.54 -13.39
N PRO A 743 2.03 34.63 -12.87
CA PRO A 743 1.45 35.45 -11.79
C PRO A 743 0.03 35.96 -12.06
N LEU A 744 -0.32 36.27 -13.32
CA LEU A 744 -1.69 36.67 -13.71
C LEU A 744 -2.71 35.54 -13.50
N PHE A 745 -2.31 34.29 -13.79
CA PHE A 745 -3.13 33.10 -13.58
C PHE A 745 -3.30 32.81 -12.08
N ILE A 746 -2.21 32.93 -11.30
CA ILE A 746 -2.24 32.81 -9.84
C ILE A 746 -3.18 33.87 -9.23
N HIS A 747 -3.15 35.12 -9.70
CA HIS A 747 -4.07 36.17 -9.25
C HIS A 747 -5.54 35.86 -9.59
N LYS A 748 -5.82 35.38 -10.81
CA LYS A 748 -7.16 34.94 -11.25
C LYS A 748 -7.71 33.81 -10.37
N ILE A 749 -6.86 32.90 -9.91
CA ILE A 749 -7.24 31.81 -8.99
C ILE A 749 -7.45 32.34 -7.57
N LYS A 750 -6.53 33.15 -7.03
CA LYS A 750 -6.70 33.80 -5.71
C LYS A 750 -8.00 34.60 -5.62
N HIS A 751 -8.42 35.27 -6.71
CA HIS A 751 -9.74 35.91 -6.79
C HIS A 751 -10.92 34.92 -6.67
N LYS A 752 -10.87 33.77 -7.37
CA LYS A 752 -11.89 32.71 -7.23
C LYS A 752 -11.91 32.10 -5.82
N HIS A 753 -10.75 31.94 -5.17
CA HIS A 753 -10.67 31.52 -3.76
C HIS A 753 -11.29 32.52 -2.79
N ILE A 754 -11.17 33.83 -3.04
CA ILE A 754 -11.84 34.87 -2.26
C ILE A 754 -13.37 34.76 -2.40
N LEU A 755 -13.89 34.56 -3.61
CA LEU A 755 -15.32 34.31 -3.82
C LEU A 755 -15.80 33.07 -3.06
N ALA A 756 -15.03 31.97 -3.12
CA ALA A 756 -15.31 30.76 -2.36
C ALA A 756 -15.31 30.99 -0.85
N LYS A 757 -14.31 31.70 -0.32
CA LYS A 757 -14.18 31.99 1.12
C LYS A 757 -15.31 32.87 1.65
N ASN A 758 -15.83 33.79 0.84
CA ASN A 758 -16.99 34.61 1.20
C ASN A 758 -18.26 33.76 1.32
N TYR A 759 -18.52 32.89 0.33
CA TYR A 759 -19.70 32.02 0.32
C TYR A 759 -19.63 30.94 1.43
N PHE A 760 -18.51 30.23 1.52
CA PHE A 760 -18.28 29.13 2.47
C PHE A 760 -17.73 29.58 3.84
N SER A 761 -17.98 30.82 4.22
CA SER A 761 -17.45 31.47 5.43
C SER A 761 -17.82 30.78 6.76
N GLN A 762 -18.85 29.92 6.76
CA GLN A 762 -19.31 29.17 7.93
C GLN A 762 -18.58 27.82 8.11
N ILE A 763 -17.98 27.26 7.06
CA ILE A 763 -17.34 25.92 7.12
C ILE A 763 -16.21 25.83 8.15
N PRO A 764 -15.29 26.81 8.29
CA PRO A 764 -14.23 26.74 9.32
C PRO A 764 -14.77 26.66 10.75
N LEU A 765 -15.90 27.32 11.03
CA LEU A 765 -16.55 27.25 12.33
C LEU A 765 -17.16 25.86 12.55
N LEU A 766 -17.89 25.32 11.55
CA LEU A 766 -18.43 23.97 11.60
C LEU A 766 -17.34 22.91 11.81
N ALA A 767 -16.22 23.01 11.09
CA ALA A 767 -15.08 22.10 11.25
C ALA A 767 -14.49 22.10 12.68
N SER A 768 -14.41 23.27 13.33
CA SER A 768 -13.90 23.37 14.71
C SER A 768 -14.80 22.70 15.76
N PHE A 769 -16.10 22.54 15.50
CA PHE A 769 -17.01 21.81 16.38
C PHE A 769 -16.98 20.29 16.15
N MET A 770 -16.31 19.80 15.09
CA MET A 770 -16.25 18.39 14.69
C MET A 770 -14.90 17.75 15.06
N LEU A 771 -14.30 18.18 16.17
CA LEU A 771 -13.01 17.65 16.63
C LEU A 771 -13.13 16.28 17.32
N ASP A 772 -14.26 15.99 17.98
CA ASP A 772 -14.48 14.80 18.81
C ASP A 772 -15.44 13.73 18.19
N ASP A 773 -15.91 13.90 16.94
CA ASP A 773 -16.91 13.00 16.33
C ASP A 773 -16.29 11.80 15.58
N ASP A 774 -16.43 10.60 16.16
CA ASP A 774 -16.11 9.29 15.54
C ASP A 774 -16.75 9.10 14.14
N GLU A 775 -17.88 9.76 13.87
CA GLU A 775 -18.65 9.64 12.63
C GLU A 775 -17.85 10.07 11.38
N ILE A 776 -16.95 11.06 11.48
CA ILE A 776 -16.11 11.51 10.33
C ILE A 776 -15.01 10.50 10.03
N ASP A 777 -14.40 9.94 11.07
CA ASP A 777 -13.40 8.89 10.97
C ASP A 777 -13.98 7.64 10.31
N GLU A 778 -15.22 7.29 10.67
CA GLU A 778 -16.01 6.27 10.01
C GLU A 778 -16.32 6.58 8.53
N ILE A 779 -16.40 7.85 8.14
CA ILE A 779 -16.58 8.28 6.73
C ILE A 779 -15.26 8.15 5.97
N ARG A 780 -14.13 8.63 6.51
CA ARG A 780 -12.81 8.48 5.88
C ARG A 780 -12.45 7.00 5.68
N LYS A 781 -12.72 6.15 6.67
CA LYS A 781 -12.55 4.68 6.62
C LYS A 781 -13.38 3.98 5.52
N LYS A 782 -14.48 4.59 5.03
CA LYS A 782 -15.27 4.08 3.89
C LYS A 782 -14.69 4.47 2.52
N TYR A 783 -13.71 5.37 2.48
CA TYR A 783 -13.07 5.86 1.24
C TYR A 783 -11.55 5.60 1.17
N HIS A 784 -10.91 5.11 2.22
CA HIS A 784 -9.53 4.60 2.16
C HIS A 784 -9.41 3.38 1.22
N THR A 785 -8.35 3.38 0.40
CA THR A 785 -8.12 2.48 -0.74
C THR A 785 -7.80 1.02 -0.40
N GLU A 786 -7.55 0.68 0.88
CA GLU A 786 -7.56 -0.72 1.33
C GLU A 786 -8.94 -1.38 1.20
N THR A 787 -10.01 -0.58 1.25
CA THR A 787 -11.29 -1.01 0.69
C THR A 787 -11.13 -0.87 -0.81
N THR A 788 -10.87 -2.00 -1.50
CA THR A 788 -10.67 -1.99 -2.96
C THR A 788 -11.81 -1.20 -3.60
N PRO A 789 -11.50 -0.19 -4.44
CA PRO A 789 -12.55 0.62 -5.01
C PRO A 789 -13.41 -0.30 -5.86
N LYS A 790 -14.67 -0.45 -5.45
CA LYS A 790 -15.73 -0.79 -6.39
C LYS A 790 -15.88 0.40 -7.34
N ILE A 791 -14.98 0.44 -8.33
CA ILE A 791 -15.33 0.66 -9.72
C ILE A 791 -16.67 -0.03 -9.94
N ILE A 792 -17.56 0.60 -10.70
CA ILE A 792 -18.86 0.02 -11.00
C ILE A 792 -18.64 -1.08 -12.05
N GLU A 793 -18.06 -2.19 -11.58
CA GLU A 793 -18.36 -3.53 -12.08
C GLU A 793 -19.87 -3.72 -11.88
N SER A 794 -20.62 -3.23 -12.86
CA SER A 794 -21.91 -3.83 -13.18
C SER A 794 -21.65 -5.32 -13.30
N GLN A 795 -22.29 -6.13 -12.44
CA GLN A 795 -22.30 -7.56 -12.63
C GLN A 795 -22.84 -7.81 -14.02
N SER A 796 -21.97 -8.20 -14.94
CA SER A 796 -22.39 -8.70 -16.25
C SER A 796 -23.35 -9.85 -16.00
N PRO A 797 -24.58 -9.84 -16.55
CA PRO A 797 -25.36 -11.06 -16.57
C PRO A 797 -24.51 -12.11 -17.28
N PHE A 798 -24.22 -13.22 -16.58
CA PHE A 798 -23.63 -14.38 -17.24
C PHE A 798 -24.63 -14.90 -18.30
N PRO A 799 -24.13 -15.41 -19.44
CA PRO A 799 -24.98 -15.92 -20.51
C PRO A 799 -25.77 -17.18 -20.10
#